data_AF-A0AAE6X4L9-F1
#
_entry.id   AF-A0AAE6X4L9-F1
#
_cell.length_a   1.000
_cell.length_b   1.000
_cell.length_c   1.000
_cell.angle_alpha   90.00
_cell.angle_beta   90.00
_cell.angle_gamma   90.00
#
_symmetry.space_group_name_H-M   'P 1'
#
loop_
_entity.id
_entity.type
_entity.pdbx_description
1 polymer ?
#
loop_
_entity_poly.entity_id
_entity_poly.type
_entity_poly.pdbx_seq_one_letter_code
_entity_poly.pdbx_strand_id
1 'polypeptide(L)'
;MKNDFWIESWDKFLLILFSLFGAGFFSSGVVTWIASNWAYFSKFEKLFATQGLLVLLIGGSLWLSRRANSINKIQLLWFVAAVVIGGLFALIGQIYQTGADVWELFALWALLQVPLWMVLPNVAGILLWIVTVNLAIGFYFERGLLFSYSFSSFYLVALFFNITLLGLFERFPTLFHDKWRIVIRTLSLLVATASVFALFSNDSLALFIVLLMAGLLFYYSKKRFDPVNYVLFYCTLVIAANFLLVRDGEIYVMALITVAAVIFLGYQLTRWIKEKYAHIENNIGVTLLYFFLTLLAIALILVVLYLNGVRSEGVFLILAFMLLATGLFIKNTVHPLISQTCFAAAIVLVVLYGTFSFDYDLPNPVESAAFVAGFLLIYAICQSTWVRSIALIAVLYQINYHYPLSDYIYWLILAYLVSFLFASKAPVHLNPLGWALLLFDAGNYYRVIMSSYMTEADALPEVDSFSAFIRVISNGYFDNMTFSLAGIMSMLIVLSPVIIFVILQYWQKKSVNVVVLVGLLGFVLLFTGYTWLSICLSLLLLAFANRNRTLLLFSALWLLWNLSEYYYFLAIPLLYKSFLLLSNGVLFGGLAIYLYRKAKLLPQAVSSEQYVANRKVPIAAVLSLAATLGLANYAITQNEDVLKNGTPILLELAPVDPRSLMQGDYMELSYTILGHINDKLYKQEQETELSDPFYEPQMKWSHKVYALVSLDQHNVATLCRLETEKPTSFSGCAEGVYLPVKWDWGQLRLPSHQYFFAEGKAAHYNAARYGEFRFKNGKALLSRLLNEQYVEL
;
A
#
# COMPACT_ATOMS: atom_id res chain seq x y z
N MET A 1 -33.18 -15.30 -0.10
CA MET A 1 -32.31 -14.54 0.84
C MET A 1 -32.35 -13.08 0.44
N LYS A 2 -33.08 -12.24 1.20
CA LYS A 2 -32.95 -10.77 1.14
C LYS A 2 -31.59 -10.41 1.73
N ASN A 3 -30.53 -10.52 0.94
CA ASN A 3 -29.22 -9.98 1.31
C ASN A 3 -29.22 -8.51 0.92
N ASP A 4 -29.89 -7.67 1.72
CA ASP A 4 -29.60 -6.25 1.69
C ASP A 4 -28.17 -6.08 2.23
N PHE A 5 -27.22 -5.95 1.30
CA PHE A 5 -25.78 -5.71 1.53
C PHE A 5 -25.50 -4.39 2.29
N TRP A 6 -26.55 -3.70 2.74
CA TRP A 6 -26.44 -2.40 3.36
C TRP A 6 -26.58 -2.52 4.87
N ILE A 7 -25.67 -1.87 5.61
CA ILE A 7 -25.75 -1.86 7.07
C ILE A 7 -26.97 -1.02 7.45
N GLU A 8 -28.10 -1.67 7.74
CA GLU A 8 -29.41 -1.00 7.88
C GLU A 8 -29.46 0.09 8.96
N SER A 9 -28.60 0.01 9.98
CA SER A 9 -28.59 0.93 11.11
C SER A 9 -27.31 1.76 11.18
N TRP A 10 -27.49 3.07 11.36
CA TRP A 10 -26.42 4.06 11.59
C TRP A 10 -25.43 3.65 12.68
N ASP A 11 -25.91 3.12 13.80
CA ASP A 11 -25.04 2.70 14.91
C ASP A 11 -24.16 1.50 14.55
N LYS A 12 -24.67 0.53 13.76
CA LYS A 12 -23.85 -0.59 13.26
C LYS A 12 -22.78 -0.12 12.27
N PHE A 13 -23.08 0.87 11.44
CA PHE A 13 -22.09 1.42 10.50
C PHE A 13 -20.96 2.12 11.24
N LEU A 14 -21.29 3.01 12.17
CA LEU A 14 -20.29 3.68 13.00
C LEU A 14 -19.48 2.66 13.81
N LEU A 15 -20.11 1.61 14.35
CA LEU A 15 -19.40 0.55 15.05
C LEU A 15 -18.35 -0.13 14.16
N ILE A 16 -18.70 -0.49 12.91
CA ILE A 16 -17.77 -1.12 11.97
C ILE A 16 -16.66 -0.14 11.58
N LEU A 17 -17.03 1.09 11.19
CA LEU A 17 -16.08 2.13 10.78
C LEU A 17 -15.06 2.43 11.89
N PHE A 18 -15.53 2.67 13.12
CA PHE A 18 -14.66 2.96 14.25
C PHE A 18 -13.85 1.75 14.70
N SER A 19 -14.35 0.52 14.52
CA SER A 19 -13.55 -0.68 14.77
C SER A 19 -12.39 -0.79 13.77
N LEU A 20 -12.65 -0.52 12.49
CA LEU A 20 -11.62 -0.53 11.45
C LEU A 20 -10.58 0.57 11.67
N PHE A 21 -11.02 1.79 11.98
CA PHE A 21 -10.12 2.92 12.27
C PHE A 21 -9.33 2.69 13.55
N GLY A 22 -9.97 2.19 14.61
CA GLY A 22 -9.30 1.84 15.85
C GLY A 22 -8.19 0.81 15.63
N ALA A 23 -8.49 -0.26 14.89
CA ALA A 23 -7.52 -1.31 14.55
C ALA A 23 -6.38 -0.79 13.66
N GLY A 24 -6.73 -0.11 12.57
CA GLY A 24 -5.80 0.35 11.54
C GLY A 24 -4.85 1.42 12.08
N PHE A 25 -5.38 2.48 12.70
CA PHE A 25 -4.56 3.54 13.28
C PHE A 25 -3.71 3.05 14.44
N PHE A 26 -4.23 2.17 15.30
CA PHE A 26 -3.42 1.62 16.39
C PHE A 26 -2.26 0.77 15.85
N SER A 27 -2.54 -0.16 14.91
CA SER A 27 -1.50 -1.04 14.35
C SER A 27 -0.45 -0.24 13.58
N SER A 28 -0.89 0.72 12.74
CA SER A 28 0.01 1.63 12.01
C SER A 28 0.83 2.47 12.98
N GLY A 29 0.20 3.04 14.02
CA GLY A 29 0.87 3.83 15.04
C GLY A 29 1.94 3.04 15.80
N VAL A 30 1.70 1.77 16.13
CA VAL A 30 2.72 0.92 16.77
C VAL A 30 3.91 0.68 15.84
N VAL A 31 3.67 0.38 14.56
CA VAL A 31 4.76 0.17 13.58
C VAL A 31 5.57 1.44 13.38
N THR A 32 4.89 2.58 13.20
CA THR A 32 5.52 3.90 13.07
C THR A 32 6.30 4.29 14.34
N TRP A 33 5.77 3.96 15.52
CA TRP A 33 6.43 4.20 16.79
C TRP A 33 7.75 3.43 16.86
N ILE A 34 7.74 2.14 16.52
CA ILE A 34 8.96 1.31 16.46
C ILE A 34 9.96 1.89 15.45
N ALA A 35 9.50 2.24 14.25
CA ALA A 35 10.35 2.77 13.18
C ALA A 35 11.04 4.10 13.54
N SER A 36 10.42 4.94 14.39
CA SER A 36 10.97 6.25 14.79
C SER A 36 12.29 6.22 15.58
N ASN A 37 12.75 5.04 16.02
CA ASN A 37 14.04 4.82 16.67
C ASN A 37 14.38 5.78 17.83
N TRP A 38 13.74 5.59 18.98
CA TRP A 38 13.78 6.52 20.12
C TRP A 38 15.20 6.89 20.60
N ALA A 39 15.52 8.18 20.68
CA ALA A 39 16.83 8.64 21.16
C ALA A 39 17.06 8.37 22.66
N TYR A 40 16.00 8.47 23.47
CA TYR A 40 16.09 8.44 24.94
C TYR A 40 16.05 7.04 25.56
N PHE A 41 15.69 6.02 24.79
CA PHE A 41 15.65 4.64 25.26
C PHE A 41 16.92 3.89 24.88
N SER A 42 17.49 3.17 25.85
CA SER A 42 18.51 2.16 25.59
C SER A 42 17.96 1.04 24.72
N LYS A 43 18.86 0.35 23.99
CA LYS A 43 18.51 -0.80 23.14
C LYS A 43 17.62 -1.83 23.83
N PHE A 44 17.89 -2.13 25.10
CA PHE A 44 17.13 -3.13 25.86
C PHE A 44 15.75 -2.63 26.26
N GLU A 45 15.61 -1.36 26.62
CA GLU A 45 14.29 -0.77 26.87
C GLU A 45 13.41 -0.84 25.63
N LYS A 46 13.98 -0.56 24.44
CA LYS A 46 13.24 -0.67 23.17
C LYS A 46 12.72 -2.10 22.94
N LEU A 47 13.61 -3.08 23.11
CA LEU A 47 13.32 -4.49 22.89
C LEU A 47 12.31 -5.04 23.90
N PHE A 48 12.51 -4.76 25.19
CA PHE A 48 11.62 -5.25 26.25
C PHE A 48 10.27 -4.54 26.26
N ALA A 49 10.20 -3.24 25.88
CA ALA A 49 8.92 -2.55 25.72
C ALA A 49 8.07 -3.21 24.62
N THR A 50 8.69 -3.52 23.46
CA THR A 50 8.00 -4.18 22.34
C THR A 50 7.58 -5.61 22.69
N GLN A 51 8.44 -6.38 23.37
CA GLN A 51 8.08 -7.71 23.88
C GLN A 51 6.96 -7.64 24.92
N GLY A 52 7.02 -6.66 25.84
CA GLY A 52 5.98 -6.42 26.85
C GLY A 52 4.63 -6.09 26.22
N LEU A 53 4.61 -5.25 25.19
CA LEU A 53 3.41 -4.98 24.41
C LEU A 53 2.82 -6.25 23.80
N LEU A 54 3.65 -7.12 23.22
CA LEU A 54 3.19 -8.41 22.66
C LEU A 54 2.58 -9.31 23.74
N VAL A 55 3.22 -9.40 24.91
CA VAL A 55 2.71 -10.16 26.07
C VAL A 55 1.36 -9.60 26.54
N LEU A 56 1.22 -8.28 26.60
CA LEU A 56 -0.03 -7.61 27.00
C LEU A 56 -1.16 -7.86 25.99
N LEU A 57 -0.87 -7.80 24.69
CA LEU A 57 -1.86 -8.07 23.63
C LEU A 57 -2.33 -9.53 23.66
N ILE A 58 -1.38 -10.49 23.72
CA ILE A 58 -1.71 -11.91 23.76
C ILE A 58 -2.39 -12.27 25.09
N GLY A 59 -1.85 -11.81 26.22
CA GLY A 59 -2.44 -12.01 27.55
C GLY A 59 -3.84 -11.41 27.68
N GLY A 60 -4.03 -10.19 27.17
CA GLY A 60 -5.35 -9.53 27.11
C GLY A 60 -6.34 -10.30 26.24
N SER A 61 -5.88 -10.87 25.13
CA SER A 61 -6.72 -11.72 24.28
C SER A 61 -7.16 -13.01 24.97
N LEU A 62 -6.27 -13.63 25.77
CA LEU A 62 -6.58 -14.83 26.56
C LEU A 62 -7.50 -14.54 27.74
N TRP A 63 -7.32 -13.38 28.37
CA TRP A 63 -8.22 -12.92 29.41
C TRP A 63 -9.62 -12.65 28.84
N LEU A 64 -9.70 -12.02 27.67
CA LEU A 64 -10.97 -11.81 26.95
C LEU A 64 -11.58 -13.13 26.49
N SER A 65 -10.81 -14.12 26.03
CA SER A 65 -11.37 -15.39 25.57
C SER A 65 -12.11 -16.16 26.68
N ARG A 66 -11.75 -15.95 27.94
CA ARG A 66 -12.45 -16.50 29.11
C ARG A 66 -13.78 -15.79 29.44
N ARG A 67 -13.95 -14.54 29.01
CA ARG A 67 -15.06 -13.66 29.42
C ARG A 67 -15.93 -13.16 28.26
N ALA A 68 -15.47 -13.29 27.03
CA ALA A 68 -16.10 -12.69 25.87
C ALA A 68 -17.16 -13.62 25.29
N ASN A 69 -18.36 -13.07 25.10
CA ASN A 69 -19.44 -13.72 24.36
C ASN A 69 -19.26 -13.60 22.83
N SER A 70 -18.17 -13.02 22.34
CA SER A 70 -17.95 -12.73 20.91
C SER A 70 -16.48 -12.86 20.50
N ILE A 71 -16.24 -13.58 19.41
CA ILE A 71 -14.93 -13.88 18.84
C ILE A 71 -14.21 -12.65 18.26
N ASN A 72 -14.96 -11.65 17.78
CA ASN A 72 -14.43 -10.49 17.05
C ASN A 72 -13.43 -9.67 17.89
N LYS A 73 -13.66 -9.56 19.20
CA LYS A 73 -12.76 -8.83 20.12
C LYS A 73 -11.41 -9.51 20.25
N ILE A 74 -11.42 -10.83 20.23
CA ILE A 74 -10.22 -11.65 20.33
C ILE A 74 -9.45 -11.53 19.01
N GLN A 75 -10.13 -11.70 17.88
CA GLN A 75 -9.52 -11.58 16.54
C GLN A 75 -8.82 -10.23 16.33
N LEU A 76 -9.38 -9.13 16.83
CA LEU A 76 -8.76 -7.81 16.73
C LEU A 76 -7.41 -7.75 17.47
N LEU A 77 -7.34 -8.18 18.74
CA LEU A 77 -6.08 -8.17 19.50
C LEU A 77 -5.04 -9.11 18.87
N TRP A 78 -5.48 -10.22 18.29
CA TRP A 78 -4.59 -11.15 17.59
C TRP A 78 -4.03 -10.57 16.30
N PHE A 79 -4.83 -9.80 15.56
CA PHE A 79 -4.34 -9.07 14.39
C PHE A 79 -3.26 -8.06 14.79
N VAL A 80 -3.51 -7.26 15.83
CA VAL A 80 -2.50 -6.31 16.33
C VAL A 80 -1.24 -7.04 16.81
N ALA A 81 -1.39 -8.14 17.56
CA ALA A 81 -0.25 -8.97 17.99
C ALA A 81 0.55 -9.50 16.81
N ALA A 82 -0.12 -9.98 15.75
CA ALA A 82 0.52 -10.43 14.52
C ALA A 82 1.36 -9.32 13.85
N VAL A 83 0.89 -8.07 13.87
CA VAL A 83 1.66 -6.90 13.38
C VAL A 83 2.88 -6.63 14.28
N VAL A 84 2.71 -6.67 15.61
CA VAL A 84 3.81 -6.43 16.56
C VAL A 84 4.92 -7.48 16.44
N ILE A 85 4.60 -8.73 16.08
CA ILE A 85 5.63 -9.76 15.80
C ILE A 85 6.59 -9.28 14.71
N GLY A 86 6.07 -8.75 13.59
CA GLY A 86 6.90 -8.20 12.51
C GLY A 86 7.71 -7.00 12.98
N GLY A 87 7.06 -6.08 13.70
CA GLY A 87 7.72 -4.90 14.28
C GLY A 87 8.88 -5.25 15.23
N LEU A 88 8.75 -6.31 16.05
CA LEU A 88 9.79 -6.76 16.96
C LEU A 88 11.05 -7.23 16.22
N PHE A 89 10.90 -8.05 15.18
CA PHE A 89 12.06 -8.52 14.41
C PHE A 89 12.67 -7.41 13.55
N ALA A 90 11.86 -6.49 13.02
CA ALA A 90 12.36 -5.29 12.36
C ALA A 90 13.19 -4.43 13.33
N LEU A 91 12.72 -4.24 14.57
CA LEU A 91 13.44 -3.51 15.61
C LEU A 91 14.78 -4.18 15.97
N ILE A 92 14.83 -5.52 16.03
CA ILE A 92 16.10 -6.25 16.24
C ILE A 92 17.05 -5.97 15.07
N GLY A 93 16.56 -6.04 13.83
CA GLY A 93 17.35 -5.73 12.64
C GLY A 93 17.91 -4.30 12.67
N GLN A 94 17.08 -3.35 13.09
CA GLN A 94 17.40 -1.93 13.24
C GLN A 94 18.45 -1.68 14.34
N ILE A 95 18.27 -2.22 15.54
CA ILE A 95 19.17 -1.99 16.69
C ILE A 95 20.55 -2.57 16.46
N TYR A 96 20.61 -3.78 15.90
CA TYR A 96 21.86 -4.51 15.71
C TYR A 96 22.49 -4.29 14.34
N GLN A 97 21.90 -3.42 13.50
CA GLN A 97 22.37 -3.10 12.16
C GLN A 97 22.69 -4.37 11.36
N THR A 98 21.86 -5.42 11.52
CA THR A 98 22.27 -6.79 11.19
C THR A 98 22.59 -7.00 9.71
N GLY A 99 22.09 -6.10 8.84
CA GLY A 99 22.30 -6.23 7.41
C GLY A 99 21.70 -7.50 6.79
N ALA A 100 20.93 -8.23 7.60
CA ALA A 100 20.29 -9.48 7.26
C ALA A 100 19.30 -9.22 6.14
N ASP A 101 19.08 -10.24 5.32
CA ASP A 101 18.27 -10.06 4.13
C ASP A 101 16.81 -9.84 4.50
N VAL A 102 16.21 -8.81 3.90
CA VAL A 102 14.85 -8.38 4.21
C VAL A 102 13.84 -9.53 4.00
N TRP A 103 14.09 -10.44 3.05
CA TRP A 103 13.23 -11.60 2.83
C TRP A 103 13.15 -12.54 4.04
N GLU A 104 14.25 -12.72 4.80
CA GLU A 104 14.29 -13.62 5.97
C GLU A 104 13.38 -13.08 7.08
N LEU A 105 13.37 -11.75 7.26
CA LEU A 105 12.48 -11.07 8.18
C LEU A 105 11.02 -11.33 7.85
N PHE A 106 10.62 -11.11 6.59
CA PHE A 106 9.23 -11.34 6.15
C PHE A 106 8.84 -12.83 6.17
N ALA A 107 9.77 -13.74 5.85
CA ALA A 107 9.54 -15.18 5.91
C ALA A 107 9.31 -15.65 7.35
N LEU A 108 10.16 -15.21 8.28
CA LEU A 108 10.01 -15.51 9.70
C LEU A 108 8.72 -14.92 10.27
N TRP A 109 8.41 -13.69 9.89
CA TRP A 109 7.17 -13.03 10.29
C TRP A 109 5.94 -13.81 9.78
N ALA A 110 5.92 -14.22 8.51
CA ALA A 110 4.85 -15.03 7.95
C ALA A 110 4.71 -16.38 8.68
N LEU A 111 5.82 -17.04 9.01
CA LEU A 111 5.81 -18.32 9.73
C LEU A 111 5.19 -18.18 11.12
N LEU A 112 5.58 -17.16 11.88
CA LEU A 112 5.09 -16.92 13.24
C LEU A 112 3.62 -16.51 13.31
N GLN A 113 3.05 -16.04 12.20
CA GLN A 113 1.62 -15.76 12.08
C GLN A 113 0.76 -17.02 11.89
N VAL A 114 1.32 -18.13 11.36
CA VAL A 114 0.55 -19.34 11.00
C VAL A 114 -0.29 -19.88 12.16
N PRO A 115 0.26 -20.07 13.38
CA PRO A 115 -0.54 -20.56 14.51
C PRO A 115 -1.70 -19.62 14.87
N LEU A 116 -1.53 -18.31 14.63
CA LEU A 116 -2.50 -17.29 15.02
C LEU A 116 -3.79 -17.39 14.22
N TRP A 117 -3.68 -17.41 12.89
CA TRP A 117 -4.87 -17.46 12.03
C TRP A 117 -5.42 -18.88 11.83
N MET A 118 -4.63 -19.94 12.00
CA MET A 118 -5.17 -21.31 11.92
C MET A 118 -6.15 -21.63 13.07
N VAL A 119 -5.93 -21.03 14.24
CA VAL A 119 -6.75 -21.31 15.43
C VAL A 119 -7.87 -20.30 15.64
N LEU A 120 -7.65 -19.05 15.24
CA LEU A 120 -8.66 -17.98 15.22
C LEU A 120 -8.70 -17.32 13.84
N PRO A 121 -9.22 -18.04 12.83
CA PRO A 121 -9.21 -17.53 11.48
C PRO A 121 -10.05 -16.27 11.37
N ASN A 122 -9.46 -15.27 10.73
CA ASN A 122 -10.11 -14.01 10.41
C ASN A 122 -9.51 -13.45 9.12
N VAL A 123 -10.32 -12.73 8.35
CA VAL A 123 -9.93 -12.21 7.04
C VAL A 123 -8.69 -11.32 7.14
N ALA A 124 -8.61 -10.42 8.12
CA ALA A 124 -7.51 -9.47 8.25
C ALA A 124 -6.15 -10.14 8.50
N GLY A 125 -6.08 -11.11 9.40
CA GLY A 125 -4.86 -11.86 9.71
C GLY A 125 -4.40 -12.75 8.56
N ILE A 126 -5.33 -13.32 7.80
CA ILE A 126 -4.99 -14.10 6.60
C ILE A 126 -4.46 -13.19 5.49
N LEU A 127 -5.08 -12.03 5.29
CA LEU A 127 -4.59 -11.04 4.33
C LEU A 127 -3.20 -10.54 4.71
N LEU A 128 -2.94 -10.25 5.99
CA LEU A 128 -1.60 -9.93 6.48
C LEU A 128 -0.61 -11.06 6.16
N TRP A 129 -0.98 -12.30 6.43
CA TRP A 129 -0.13 -13.46 6.13
C TRP A 129 0.17 -13.57 4.63
N ILE A 130 -0.84 -13.48 3.76
CA ILE A 130 -0.69 -13.50 2.30
C ILE A 130 0.27 -12.39 1.83
N VAL A 131 0.10 -11.16 2.35
CA VAL A 131 0.99 -10.03 2.04
C VAL A 131 2.42 -10.33 2.48
N THR A 132 2.63 -10.78 3.72
CA THR A 132 3.98 -11.07 4.24
C THR A 132 4.68 -12.20 3.48
N VAL A 133 3.95 -13.24 3.04
CA VAL A 133 4.55 -14.30 2.21
C VAL A 133 4.89 -13.79 0.82
N ASN A 134 4.02 -13.02 0.18
CA ASN A 134 4.30 -12.46 -1.14
C ASN A 134 5.50 -11.47 -1.09
N LEU A 135 5.62 -10.67 -0.03
CA LEU A 135 6.79 -9.82 0.20
C LEU A 135 8.06 -10.65 0.43
N ALA A 136 7.99 -11.74 1.20
CA ALA A 136 9.14 -12.63 1.39
C ALA A 136 9.59 -13.27 0.07
N ILE A 137 8.64 -13.73 -0.77
CA ILE A 137 8.95 -14.25 -2.12
C ILE A 137 9.57 -13.15 -2.98
N GLY A 138 9.01 -11.93 -2.94
CA GLY A 138 9.52 -10.75 -3.65
C GLY A 138 10.98 -10.49 -3.32
N PHE A 139 11.27 -10.18 -2.06
CA PHE A 139 12.62 -9.87 -1.60
C PHE A 139 13.61 -11.03 -1.78
N TYR A 140 13.14 -12.29 -1.83
CA TYR A 140 14.01 -13.45 -2.08
C TYR A 140 14.52 -13.47 -3.53
N PHE A 141 13.64 -13.22 -4.50
CA PHE A 141 14.00 -13.22 -5.93
C PHE A 141 14.59 -11.89 -6.41
N GLU A 142 14.24 -10.78 -5.75
CA GLU A 142 14.80 -9.44 -6.01
C GLU A 142 16.33 -9.40 -5.88
N ARG A 143 16.90 -10.34 -5.13
CA ARG A 143 18.35 -10.56 -4.98
C ARG A 143 19.11 -10.84 -6.28
N GLY A 144 18.43 -11.13 -7.40
CA GLY A 144 19.02 -11.47 -8.70
C GLY A 144 18.77 -10.45 -9.83
N LEU A 145 18.48 -9.20 -9.49
CA LEU A 145 17.80 -8.19 -10.34
C LEU A 145 18.43 -7.76 -11.68
N LEU A 146 19.67 -8.12 -12.01
CA LEU A 146 20.26 -7.79 -13.33
C LEU A 146 20.08 -8.88 -14.39
N PHE A 147 19.50 -10.03 -14.02
CA PHE A 147 19.21 -11.11 -14.96
C PHE A 147 17.73 -11.13 -15.33
N SER A 148 17.43 -10.94 -16.62
CA SER A 148 16.07 -11.07 -17.20
C SER A 148 15.35 -12.37 -16.79
N TYR A 149 16.10 -13.43 -16.50
CA TYR A 149 15.59 -14.73 -16.05
C TYR A 149 15.09 -14.76 -14.59
N SER A 150 15.65 -13.95 -13.67
CA SER A 150 15.26 -13.99 -12.24
C SER A 150 13.93 -13.26 -11.99
N PHE A 151 13.67 -12.18 -12.73
CA PHE A 151 12.44 -11.39 -12.63
C PHE A 151 11.22 -12.21 -13.10
N SER A 152 11.37 -13.00 -14.16
CA SER A 152 10.33 -13.93 -14.61
C SER A 152 10.09 -15.04 -13.59
N SER A 153 11.16 -15.54 -12.97
CA SER A 153 11.09 -16.59 -11.94
C SER A 153 10.32 -16.15 -10.70
N PHE A 154 10.48 -14.90 -10.25
CA PHE A 154 9.69 -14.31 -9.17
C PHE A 154 8.19 -14.43 -9.44
N TYR A 155 7.73 -13.89 -10.57
CA TYR A 155 6.30 -13.87 -10.87
C TYR A 155 5.73 -15.27 -11.09
N LEU A 156 6.51 -16.20 -11.64
CA LEU A 156 6.09 -17.61 -11.77
C LEU A 156 5.92 -18.29 -10.41
N VAL A 157 6.85 -18.08 -9.48
CA VAL A 157 6.74 -18.66 -8.12
C VAL A 157 5.60 -18.01 -7.35
N ALA A 158 5.46 -16.69 -7.42
CA ALA A 158 4.32 -15.98 -6.83
C ALA A 158 3.00 -16.46 -7.45
N LEU A 159 2.92 -16.65 -8.77
CA LEU A 159 1.75 -17.17 -9.46
C LEU A 159 1.41 -18.59 -8.99
N PHE A 160 2.40 -19.48 -8.96
CA PHE A 160 2.23 -20.86 -8.49
C PHE A 160 1.77 -20.93 -7.03
N PHE A 161 2.37 -20.12 -6.15
CA PHE A 161 1.98 -20.04 -4.76
C PHE A 161 0.54 -19.54 -4.60
N ASN A 162 0.21 -18.40 -5.22
CA ASN A 162 -1.11 -17.79 -5.08
C ASN A 162 -2.22 -18.64 -5.74
N ILE A 163 -1.96 -19.34 -6.84
CA ILE A 163 -2.97 -20.23 -7.44
C ILE A 163 -3.17 -21.50 -6.61
N THR A 164 -2.11 -22.03 -5.98
CA THR A 164 -2.21 -23.16 -5.06
C THR A 164 -3.06 -22.78 -3.86
N LEU A 165 -2.81 -21.62 -3.26
CA LEU A 165 -3.66 -21.06 -2.21
C LEU A 165 -5.09 -20.83 -2.69
N LEU A 166 -5.29 -20.25 -3.87
CA LEU A 166 -6.63 -20.03 -4.43
C LEU A 166 -7.42 -21.34 -4.52
N GLY A 167 -6.80 -22.43 -4.98
CA GLY A 167 -7.40 -23.76 -5.02
C GLY A 167 -7.74 -24.33 -3.64
N LEU A 168 -6.82 -24.18 -2.66
CA LEU A 168 -7.06 -24.59 -1.27
C LEU A 168 -8.24 -23.84 -0.64
N PHE A 169 -8.28 -22.52 -0.81
CA PHE A 169 -9.34 -21.66 -0.26
C PHE A 169 -10.69 -21.90 -0.95
N GLU A 170 -10.71 -22.22 -2.25
CA GLU A 170 -11.92 -22.64 -2.95
C GLU A 170 -12.45 -23.99 -2.46
N ARG A 171 -11.55 -24.92 -2.13
CA ARG A 171 -11.89 -26.26 -1.62
C ARG A 171 -12.43 -26.22 -0.20
N PHE A 172 -11.92 -25.32 0.65
CA PHE A 172 -12.25 -25.20 2.07
C PHE A 172 -12.77 -23.79 2.45
N PRO A 173 -13.89 -23.33 1.88
CA PRO A 173 -14.37 -21.96 2.08
C PRO A 173 -14.83 -21.68 3.52
N THR A 174 -15.18 -22.72 4.29
CA THR A 174 -15.62 -22.62 5.68
C THR A 174 -14.47 -22.55 6.68
N LEU A 175 -13.22 -22.83 6.26
CA LEU A 175 -12.06 -22.85 7.16
C LEU A 175 -11.81 -21.46 7.80
N PHE A 176 -12.33 -20.38 7.20
CA PHE A 176 -11.87 -19.02 7.48
C PHE A 176 -12.92 -17.96 7.84
N HIS A 177 -14.19 -18.35 7.97
CA HIS A 177 -15.30 -17.41 8.24
C HIS A 177 -15.41 -16.23 7.26
N ASP A 178 -14.87 -16.37 6.05
CA ASP A 178 -14.89 -15.34 5.00
C ASP A 178 -16.23 -15.35 4.24
N LYS A 179 -17.27 -14.83 4.90
CA LYS A 179 -18.64 -14.74 4.33
C LYS A 179 -18.70 -13.95 3.02
N TRP A 180 -17.75 -13.04 2.81
CA TRP A 180 -17.71 -12.13 1.67
C TRP A 180 -16.72 -12.54 0.58
N ARG A 181 -16.00 -13.65 0.76
CA ARG A 181 -14.97 -14.17 -0.16
C ARG A 181 -13.88 -13.15 -0.46
N ILE A 182 -13.56 -12.29 0.50
CA ILE A 182 -12.52 -11.26 0.36
C ILE A 182 -11.17 -11.91 0.06
N VAL A 183 -10.82 -12.99 0.78
CA VAL A 183 -9.52 -13.66 0.61
C VAL A 183 -9.40 -14.28 -0.79
N ILE A 184 -10.46 -14.94 -1.27
CA ILE A 184 -10.49 -15.54 -2.62
C ILE A 184 -10.34 -14.46 -3.69
N ARG A 185 -11.00 -13.31 -3.53
CA ARG A 185 -10.89 -12.19 -4.48
C ARG A 185 -9.51 -11.54 -4.45
N THR A 186 -8.91 -11.40 -3.27
CA THR A 186 -7.53 -10.91 -3.14
C THR A 186 -6.54 -11.88 -3.78
N LEU A 187 -6.65 -13.18 -3.54
CA LEU A 187 -5.81 -14.19 -4.21
C LEU A 187 -6.01 -14.18 -5.73
N SER A 188 -7.25 -14.01 -6.21
CA SER A 188 -7.54 -13.89 -7.64
C SER A 188 -6.90 -12.65 -8.26
N LEU A 189 -6.92 -11.52 -7.54
CA LEU A 189 -6.22 -10.30 -7.95
C LEU A 189 -4.70 -10.54 -8.00
N LEU A 190 -4.11 -11.15 -6.97
CA LEU A 190 -2.67 -11.47 -6.96
C LEU A 190 -2.28 -12.43 -8.10
N VAL A 191 -3.09 -13.45 -8.39
CA VAL A 191 -2.90 -14.35 -9.54
C VAL A 191 -2.96 -13.58 -10.86
N ALA A 192 -3.95 -12.71 -11.04
CA ALA A 192 -4.08 -11.87 -12.23
C ALA A 192 -2.88 -10.93 -12.39
N THR A 193 -2.49 -10.22 -11.33
CA THR A 193 -1.37 -9.28 -11.31
C THR A 193 -0.03 -9.99 -11.58
N ALA A 194 0.25 -11.10 -10.89
CA ALA A 194 1.47 -11.88 -11.11
C ALA A 194 1.54 -12.42 -12.55
N SER A 195 0.40 -12.83 -13.13
CA SER A 195 0.35 -13.25 -14.54
C SER A 195 0.68 -12.10 -15.49
N VAL A 196 0.12 -10.91 -15.27
CA VAL A 196 0.40 -9.74 -16.12
C VAL A 196 1.88 -9.36 -16.06
N PHE A 197 2.47 -9.27 -14.87
CA PHE A 197 3.88 -8.96 -14.75
C PHE A 197 4.79 -10.09 -15.27
N ALA A 198 4.40 -11.36 -15.14
CA ALA A 198 5.11 -12.48 -15.76
C ALA A 198 5.19 -12.33 -17.29
N LEU A 199 4.11 -11.87 -17.93
CA LEU A 199 4.09 -11.61 -19.38
C LEU A 199 5.03 -10.47 -19.77
N PHE A 200 5.01 -9.36 -19.03
CA PHE A 200 5.92 -8.24 -19.26
C PHE A 200 7.38 -8.65 -19.10
N SER A 201 7.66 -9.59 -18.19
CA SER A 201 9.01 -10.11 -18.00
C SER A 201 9.42 -11.14 -19.05
N ASN A 202 8.49 -11.99 -19.52
CA ASN A 202 8.76 -13.07 -20.47
C ASN A 202 7.49 -13.39 -21.28
N ASP A 203 7.43 -12.87 -22.50
CA ASP A 203 6.28 -13.00 -23.40
C ASP A 203 6.02 -14.46 -23.85
N SER A 204 7.03 -15.33 -23.81
CA SER A 204 6.89 -16.76 -24.16
C SER A 204 5.90 -17.50 -23.25
N LEU A 205 5.63 -16.96 -22.06
CA LEU A 205 4.64 -17.48 -21.11
C LEU A 205 3.19 -17.21 -21.54
N ALA A 206 2.96 -16.43 -22.59
CA ALA A 206 1.63 -16.00 -23.00
C ALA A 206 0.67 -17.16 -23.27
N LEU A 207 1.11 -18.21 -23.97
CA LEU A 207 0.27 -19.39 -24.20
C LEU A 207 -0.11 -20.11 -22.90
N PHE A 208 0.87 -20.29 -22.00
CA PHE A 208 0.64 -20.90 -20.69
C PHE A 208 -0.39 -20.09 -19.88
N ILE A 209 -0.25 -18.77 -19.84
CA ILE A 209 -1.15 -17.88 -19.10
C ILE A 209 -2.54 -17.86 -19.74
N VAL A 210 -2.65 -17.89 -21.07
CA VAL A 210 -3.96 -18.01 -21.76
C VAL A 210 -4.66 -19.31 -21.34
N LEU A 211 -3.97 -20.45 -21.36
CA LEU A 211 -4.55 -21.74 -20.96
C LEU A 211 -4.95 -21.75 -19.47
N LEU A 212 -4.11 -21.16 -18.61
CA LEU A 212 -4.38 -21.02 -17.19
C LEU A 212 -5.64 -20.20 -16.93
N MET A 213 -5.72 -19.00 -17.53
CA MET A 213 -6.86 -18.11 -17.39
C MET A 213 -8.13 -18.73 -17.99
N ALA A 214 -8.03 -19.43 -19.13
CA ALA A 214 -9.15 -20.15 -19.73
C ALA A 214 -9.69 -21.24 -18.79
N GLY A 215 -8.80 -22.00 -18.12
CA GLY A 215 -9.18 -22.99 -17.12
C GLY A 215 -9.86 -22.38 -15.89
N LEU A 216 -9.32 -21.27 -15.37
CA LEU A 216 -9.94 -20.54 -14.26
C LEU A 216 -11.29 -19.96 -14.66
N LEU A 217 -11.41 -19.36 -15.85
CA LEU A 217 -12.68 -18.87 -16.39
C LEU A 217 -13.70 -19.99 -16.59
N PHE A 218 -13.28 -21.18 -17.03
CA PHE A 218 -14.16 -22.33 -17.12
C PHE A 218 -14.66 -22.75 -15.72
N TYR A 219 -13.77 -22.83 -14.73
CA TYR A 219 -14.14 -23.16 -13.35
C TYR A 219 -15.13 -22.14 -12.77
N TYR A 220 -14.80 -20.85 -12.85
CA TYR A 220 -15.67 -19.80 -12.31
C TYR A 220 -16.95 -19.67 -13.13
N SER A 221 -16.97 -19.87 -14.45
CA SER A 221 -18.21 -19.82 -15.24
C SER A 221 -19.16 -21.00 -14.97
N LYS A 222 -18.63 -22.22 -14.78
CA LYS A 222 -19.45 -23.45 -14.68
C LYS A 222 -19.68 -23.97 -13.27
N LYS A 223 -18.66 -23.93 -12.40
CA LYS A 223 -18.73 -24.53 -11.05
C LYS A 223 -19.19 -23.53 -10.00
N ARG A 224 -18.62 -22.33 -10.01
CA ARG A 224 -18.91 -21.29 -9.00
C ARG A 224 -18.73 -19.89 -9.57
N PHE A 225 -19.80 -19.34 -10.16
CA PHE A 225 -19.76 -18.00 -10.71
C PHE A 225 -19.52 -16.93 -9.64
N ASP A 226 -18.35 -16.28 -9.74
CA ASP A 226 -17.99 -15.05 -9.04
C ASP A 226 -17.67 -13.98 -10.09
N PRO A 227 -18.47 -12.91 -10.21
CA PRO A 227 -18.30 -11.91 -11.26
C PRO A 227 -16.96 -11.18 -11.17
N VAL A 228 -16.44 -10.95 -9.97
CA VAL A 228 -15.17 -10.22 -9.77
C VAL A 228 -14.02 -11.05 -10.35
N ASN A 229 -13.96 -12.33 -9.97
CA ASN A 229 -12.92 -13.25 -10.46
C ASN A 229 -13.05 -13.49 -11.96
N TYR A 230 -14.28 -13.62 -12.48
CA TYR A 230 -14.51 -13.77 -13.91
C TYR A 230 -13.98 -12.57 -14.70
N VAL A 231 -14.26 -11.35 -14.25
CA VAL A 231 -13.75 -10.12 -14.88
C VAL A 231 -12.23 -10.06 -14.81
N LEU A 232 -11.64 -10.30 -13.63
CA LEU A 232 -10.19 -10.31 -13.44
C LEU A 232 -9.50 -11.27 -14.42
N PHE A 233 -9.89 -12.55 -14.43
CA PHE A 233 -9.24 -13.55 -15.27
C PHE A 233 -9.53 -13.36 -16.76
N TYR A 234 -10.69 -12.83 -17.14
CA TYR A 234 -10.97 -12.50 -18.53
C TYR A 234 -10.07 -11.37 -19.02
N CYS A 235 -9.92 -10.29 -18.24
CA CYS A 235 -9.02 -9.20 -18.60
C CYS A 235 -7.58 -9.68 -18.69
N THR A 236 -7.10 -10.51 -17.75
CA THR A 236 -5.77 -11.12 -17.84
C THR A 236 -5.62 -12.03 -19.07
N LEU A 237 -6.66 -12.78 -19.44
CA LEU A 237 -6.67 -13.59 -20.67
C LEU A 237 -6.51 -12.71 -21.91
N VAL A 238 -7.22 -11.58 -21.99
CA VAL A 238 -7.12 -10.65 -23.12
C VAL A 238 -5.74 -10.00 -23.17
N ILE A 239 -5.15 -9.63 -22.02
CA ILE A 239 -3.76 -9.17 -21.96
C ILE A 239 -2.83 -10.25 -22.55
N ALA A 240 -2.91 -11.48 -22.03
CA ALA A 240 -2.07 -12.59 -22.49
C ALA A 240 -2.25 -12.91 -23.98
N ALA A 241 -3.48 -12.84 -24.49
CA ALA A 241 -3.76 -13.01 -25.91
C ALA A 241 -3.13 -11.90 -26.77
N ASN A 242 -3.15 -10.64 -26.31
CA ASN A 242 -2.47 -9.56 -27.01
C ASN A 242 -0.95 -9.81 -27.09
N PHE A 243 -0.30 -10.29 -26.03
CA PHE A 243 1.12 -10.67 -26.08
C PHE A 243 1.43 -11.73 -27.14
N LEU A 244 0.52 -12.69 -27.40
CA LEU A 244 0.68 -13.64 -28.50
C LEU A 244 0.55 -12.97 -29.88
N LEU A 245 -0.33 -11.98 -30.00
CA LEU A 245 -0.62 -11.28 -31.25
C LEU A 245 0.43 -10.22 -31.60
N VAL A 246 1.09 -9.61 -30.61
CA VAL A 246 2.16 -8.60 -30.81
C VAL A 246 3.29 -9.13 -31.69
N ARG A 247 3.56 -10.45 -31.67
CA ARG A 247 4.64 -11.05 -32.49
C ARG A 247 4.42 -10.88 -34.00
N ASP A 248 3.17 -10.75 -34.46
CA ASP A 248 2.81 -10.76 -35.89
C ASP A 248 1.80 -9.67 -36.31
N GLY A 249 1.33 -8.79 -35.40
CA GLY A 249 0.13 -7.97 -35.61
C GLY A 249 0.32 -6.45 -35.65
N GLU A 250 -0.48 -5.75 -36.45
CA GLU A 250 -0.60 -4.28 -36.43
C GLU A 250 -1.35 -3.79 -35.18
N ILE A 251 -0.92 -2.66 -34.58
CA ILE A 251 -1.52 -2.09 -33.37
C ILE A 251 -3.04 -1.88 -33.45
N TYR A 252 -3.55 -1.49 -34.62
CA TYR A 252 -4.96 -1.25 -34.84
C TYR A 252 -5.79 -2.53 -34.70
N VAL A 253 -5.24 -3.67 -35.13
CA VAL A 253 -5.89 -4.98 -35.02
C VAL A 253 -5.97 -5.40 -33.55
N MET A 254 -4.89 -5.24 -32.80
CA MET A 254 -4.87 -5.54 -31.35
C MET A 254 -5.81 -4.66 -30.55
N ALA A 255 -5.86 -3.36 -30.87
CA ALA A 255 -6.77 -2.45 -30.22
C ALA A 255 -8.24 -2.78 -30.55
N LEU A 256 -8.55 -3.13 -31.81
CA LEU A 256 -9.89 -3.58 -32.20
C LEU A 256 -10.29 -4.88 -31.46
N ILE A 257 -9.39 -5.86 -31.38
CA ILE A 257 -9.60 -7.11 -30.64
C ILE A 257 -9.85 -6.81 -29.15
N THR A 258 -9.08 -5.90 -28.56
CA THR A 258 -9.23 -5.50 -27.16
C THR A 258 -10.58 -4.82 -26.92
N VAL A 259 -10.99 -3.90 -27.78
CA VAL A 259 -12.31 -3.26 -27.72
C VAL A 259 -13.43 -4.30 -27.87
N ALA A 260 -13.33 -5.19 -28.86
CA ALA A 260 -14.29 -6.27 -29.06
C ALA A 260 -14.37 -7.21 -27.85
N ALA A 261 -13.24 -7.54 -27.24
CA ALA A 261 -13.16 -8.41 -26.07
C ALA A 261 -13.80 -7.74 -24.83
N VAL A 262 -13.60 -6.44 -24.62
CA VAL A 262 -14.25 -5.68 -23.55
C VAL A 262 -15.78 -5.66 -23.74
N ILE A 263 -16.25 -5.43 -24.98
CA ILE A 263 -17.68 -5.44 -25.31
C ILE A 263 -18.27 -6.84 -25.05
N PHE A 264 -17.58 -7.90 -25.49
CA PHE A 264 -18.00 -9.28 -25.26
C PHE A 264 -18.07 -9.61 -23.76
N LEU A 265 -17.07 -9.21 -22.97
CA LEU A 265 -17.11 -9.37 -21.52
C LEU A 265 -18.31 -8.65 -20.90
N GLY A 266 -18.53 -7.39 -21.29
CA GLY A 266 -19.69 -6.61 -20.87
C GLY A 266 -21.02 -7.30 -21.20
N TYR A 267 -21.13 -7.89 -22.40
CA TYR A 267 -22.29 -8.68 -22.81
C TYR A 267 -22.51 -9.91 -21.95
N GLN A 268 -21.46 -10.73 -21.75
CA GLN A 268 -21.53 -11.95 -20.94
C GLN A 268 -21.91 -11.65 -19.49
N LEU A 269 -21.33 -10.61 -18.89
CA LEU A 269 -21.71 -10.15 -17.55
C LEU A 269 -23.17 -9.72 -17.51
N THR A 270 -23.63 -8.94 -18.50
CA THR A 270 -25.01 -8.45 -18.50
C THR A 270 -25.99 -9.60 -18.60
N ARG A 271 -25.71 -10.55 -19.49
CA ARG A 271 -26.51 -11.77 -19.67
C ARG A 271 -26.61 -12.54 -18.36
N TRP A 272 -25.48 -12.77 -17.69
CA TRP A 272 -25.47 -13.49 -16.41
C TRP A 272 -26.23 -12.75 -15.31
N ILE A 273 -26.05 -11.42 -15.21
CA ILE A 273 -26.77 -10.59 -14.25
C ILE A 273 -28.28 -10.74 -14.47
N LYS A 274 -28.74 -10.72 -15.72
CA LYS A 274 -30.16 -10.94 -16.04
C LYS A 274 -30.63 -12.34 -15.71
N GLU A 275 -29.86 -13.38 -16.03
CA GLU A 275 -30.22 -14.77 -15.74
C GLU A 275 -30.37 -15.04 -14.23
N LYS A 276 -29.49 -14.46 -13.40
CA LYS A 276 -29.42 -14.77 -11.95
C LYS A 276 -30.08 -13.73 -11.05
N TYR A 277 -30.17 -12.48 -11.52
CA TYR A 277 -30.70 -11.34 -10.79
C TYR A 277 -31.72 -10.56 -11.62
N ALA A 278 -32.55 -11.27 -12.40
CA ALA A 278 -33.60 -10.72 -13.27
C ALA A 278 -34.45 -9.60 -12.64
N HIS A 279 -34.58 -9.60 -11.31
CA HIS A 279 -35.37 -8.63 -10.54
C HIS A 279 -34.56 -7.49 -9.90
N ILE A 280 -33.26 -7.35 -10.19
CA ILE A 280 -32.40 -6.32 -9.60
C ILE A 280 -31.82 -5.39 -10.68
N GLU A 281 -32.70 -4.67 -11.38
CA GLU A 281 -32.32 -3.75 -12.48
C GLU A 281 -31.52 -2.50 -12.04
N ASN A 282 -31.18 -2.35 -10.75
CA ASN A 282 -30.36 -1.25 -10.24
C ASN A 282 -29.50 -1.67 -9.04
N ASN A 283 -28.83 -2.82 -9.13
CA ASN A 283 -27.90 -3.25 -8.09
C ASN A 283 -26.58 -2.48 -8.19
N ILE A 284 -26.14 -1.83 -7.12
CA ILE A 284 -24.83 -1.16 -7.08
C ILE A 284 -23.68 -2.15 -7.28
N GLY A 285 -23.84 -3.42 -6.86
CA GLY A 285 -22.83 -4.45 -7.16
C GLY A 285 -22.65 -4.65 -8.67
N VAL A 286 -23.70 -4.43 -9.45
CA VAL A 286 -23.65 -4.43 -10.91
C VAL A 286 -22.96 -3.16 -11.41
N THR A 287 -23.38 -1.97 -10.97
CA THR A 287 -22.72 -0.72 -11.37
C THR A 287 -21.22 -0.70 -11.06
N LEU A 288 -20.83 -1.18 -9.87
CA LEU A 288 -19.43 -1.31 -9.44
C LEU A 288 -18.66 -2.31 -10.31
N LEU A 289 -19.29 -3.40 -10.72
CA LEU A 289 -18.69 -4.37 -11.63
C LEU A 289 -18.42 -3.75 -13.01
N TYR A 290 -19.34 -2.93 -13.54
CA TYR A 290 -19.14 -2.22 -14.82
C TYR A 290 -18.15 -1.06 -14.71
N PHE A 291 -18.10 -0.38 -13.57
CA PHE A 291 -17.06 0.61 -13.30
C PHE A 291 -15.67 -0.05 -13.27
N PHE A 292 -15.56 -1.18 -12.56
CA PHE A 292 -14.34 -1.98 -12.51
C PHE A 292 -13.96 -2.51 -13.91
N LEU A 293 -14.94 -2.97 -14.69
CA LEU A 293 -14.74 -3.35 -16.09
C LEU A 293 -14.20 -2.19 -16.94
N THR A 294 -14.67 -0.97 -16.70
CA THR A 294 -14.21 0.23 -17.44
C THR A 294 -12.75 0.52 -17.12
N LEU A 295 -12.35 0.49 -15.84
CA LEU A 295 -10.96 0.66 -15.44
C LEU A 295 -10.06 -0.42 -16.05
N LEU A 296 -10.51 -1.67 -16.06
CA LEU A 296 -9.77 -2.77 -16.68
C LEU A 296 -9.70 -2.65 -18.21
N ALA A 297 -10.76 -2.17 -18.86
CA ALA A 297 -10.76 -1.89 -20.29
C ALA A 297 -9.74 -0.80 -20.66
N ILE A 298 -9.67 0.27 -19.86
CA ILE A 298 -8.66 1.33 -20.03
C ILE A 298 -7.26 0.75 -19.80
N ALA A 299 -7.05 0.00 -18.72
CA ALA A 299 -5.77 -0.65 -18.44
C ALA A 299 -5.34 -1.59 -19.58
N LEU A 300 -6.27 -2.38 -20.11
CA LEU A 300 -6.07 -3.24 -21.28
C LEU A 300 -5.59 -2.44 -22.50
N ILE A 301 -6.25 -1.32 -22.80
CA ILE A 301 -5.87 -0.44 -23.90
C ILE A 301 -4.47 0.15 -23.67
N LEU A 302 -4.18 0.63 -22.46
CA LEU A 302 -2.86 1.16 -22.09
C LEU A 302 -1.76 0.10 -22.23
N VAL A 303 -2.04 -1.15 -21.87
CA VAL A 303 -1.12 -2.28 -22.07
C VAL A 303 -0.83 -2.49 -23.56
N VAL A 304 -1.85 -2.50 -24.42
CA VAL A 304 -1.64 -2.64 -25.88
C VAL A 304 -0.78 -1.50 -26.43
N LEU A 305 -1.04 -0.26 -26.01
CA LEU A 305 -0.23 0.90 -26.43
C LEU A 305 1.23 0.77 -26.00
N TYR A 306 1.45 0.38 -24.74
CA TYR A 306 2.79 0.14 -24.19
C TYR A 306 3.55 -0.95 -24.97
N LEU A 307 2.90 -2.09 -25.24
CA LEU A 307 3.54 -3.22 -25.92
C LEU A 307 4.03 -2.89 -27.33
N ASN A 308 3.39 -1.92 -27.98
CA ASN A 308 3.74 -1.50 -29.33
C ASN A 308 4.73 -0.33 -29.36
N GLY A 309 5.27 0.08 -28.19
CA GLY A 309 6.19 1.20 -28.08
C GLY A 309 5.62 2.51 -28.62
N VAL A 310 4.28 2.63 -28.68
CA VAL A 310 3.64 3.77 -29.32
C VAL A 310 3.76 4.98 -28.43
N ARG A 311 4.59 5.91 -28.90
CA ARG A 311 4.69 7.28 -28.38
C ARG A 311 3.75 8.25 -29.09
N SER A 312 3.06 7.81 -30.15
CA SER A 312 2.13 8.66 -30.90
C SER A 312 0.82 8.83 -30.14
N GLU A 313 0.62 10.04 -29.62
CA GLU A 313 -0.53 10.43 -28.81
C GLU A 313 -1.86 10.25 -29.57
N GLY A 314 -1.87 10.38 -30.90
CA GLY A 314 -3.07 10.29 -31.73
C GLY A 314 -3.83 8.96 -31.59
N VAL A 315 -3.18 7.88 -31.15
CA VAL A 315 -3.86 6.59 -30.94
C VAL A 315 -4.88 6.66 -29.80
N PHE A 316 -4.64 7.46 -28.76
CA PHE A 316 -5.61 7.66 -27.68
C PHE A 316 -6.93 8.25 -28.20
N LEU A 317 -6.85 9.26 -29.07
CA LEU A 317 -8.02 9.88 -29.69
C LEU A 317 -8.77 8.91 -30.61
N ILE A 318 -8.05 8.18 -31.47
CA ILE A 318 -8.65 7.21 -32.38
C ILE A 318 -9.45 6.17 -31.58
N LEU A 319 -8.86 5.59 -30.53
CA LEU A 319 -9.53 4.61 -29.68
C LEU A 319 -10.71 5.20 -28.91
N ALA A 320 -10.59 6.44 -28.44
CA ALA A 320 -11.70 7.14 -27.82
C ALA A 320 -12.88 7.33 -28.79
N PHE A 321 -12.61 7.74 -30.04
CA PHE A 321 -13.66 7.89 -31.06
C PHE A 321 -14.29 6.55 -31.44
N MET A 322 -13.50 5.47 -31.55
CA MET A 322 -14.05 4.13 -31.79
C MET A 322 -14.99 3.68 -30.67
N LEU A 323 -14.59 3.88 -29.41
CA LEU A 323 -15.41 3.54 -28.24
C LEU A 323 -16.66 4.43 -28.16
N LEU A 324 -16.54 5.72 -28.47
CA LEU A 324 -17.69 6.64 -28.55
C LEU A 324 -18.70 6.19 -29.61
N ALA A 325 -18.25 5.91 -30.84
CA ALA A 325 -19.08 5.44 -31.94
C ALA A 325 -19.76 4.11 -31.60
N THR A 326 -19.02 3.18 -31.01
CA THR A 326 -19.55 1.89 -30.55
C THR A 326 -20.59 2.07 -29.45
N GLY A 327 -20.31 2.93 -28.47
CA GLY A 327 -21.22 3.27 -27.37
C GLY A 327 -22.53 3.87 -27.88
N LEU A 328 -22.48 4.73 -28.91
CA LEU A 328 -23.66 5.28 -29.58
C LEU A 328 -24.46 4.21 -30.32
N PHE A 329 -23.79 3.35 -31.09
CA PHE A 329 -24.43 2.29 -31.86
C PHE A 329 -25.21 1.31 -30.97
N ILE A 330 -24.62 0.91 -29.83
CA ILE A 330 -25.23 -0.05 -28.92
C ILE A 330 -26.10 0.60 -27.82
N LYS A 331 -26.25 1.93 -27.81
CA LYS A 331 -26.94 2.68 -26.74
C LYS A 331 -28.39 2.24 -26.53
N ASN A 332 -29.11 2.02 -27.62
CA ASN A 332 -30.53 1.65 -27.59
C ASN A 332 -30.76 0.13 -27.56
N THR A 333 -29.69 -0.66 -27.39
CA THR A 333 -29.80 -2.11 -27.28
C THR A 333 -30.18 -2.52 -25.86
N VAL A 334 -30.46 -3.82 -25.69
CA VAL A 334 -30.89 -4.46 -24.44
C VAL A 334 -29.87 -4.32 -23.27
N HIS A 335 -28.69 -3.72 -23.50
CA HIS A 335 -27.56 -3.65 -22.58
C HIS A 335 -27.02 -2.21 -22.35
N PRO A 336 -27.77 -1.32 -21.68
CA PRO A 336 -27.40 0.08 -21.47
C PRO A 336 -26.08 0.27 -20.72
N LEU A 337 -25.65 -0.71 -19.90
CA LEU A 337 -24.41 -0.67 -19.14
C LEU A 337 -23.16 -0.80 -20.02
N ILE A 338 -23.22 -1.53 -21.13
CA ILE A 338 -22.07 -1.68 -22.04
C ILE A 338 -21.80 -0.35 -22.77
N SER A 339 -22.86 0.28 -23.27
CA SER A 339 -22.79 1.62 -23.86
C SER A 339 -22.19 2.62 -22.88
N GLN A 340 -22.60 2.58 -21.60
CA GLN A 340 -22.05 3.41 -20.53
C GLN A 340 -20.55 3.18 -20.29
N THR A 341 -20.07 1.93 -20.30
CA THR A 341 -18.64 1.62 -20.16
C THR A 341 -17.81 2.14 -21.33
N CYS A 342 -18.33 2.04 -22.57
CA CYS A 342 -17.66 2.59 -23.74
C CYS A 342 -17.53 4.12 -23.65
N PHE A 343 -18.60 4.82 -23.25
CA PHE A 343 -18.56 6.27 -23.05
C PHE A 343 -17.57 6.68 -21.97
N ALA A 344 -17.55 5.99 -20.83
CA ALA A 344 -16.61 6.32 -19.75
C ALA A 344 -15.16 6.04 -20.13
N ALA A 345 -14.88 4.92 -20.81
CA ALA A 345 -13.53 4.62 -21.32
C ALA A 345 -13.07 5.65 -22.36
N ALA A 346 -13.95 6.06 -23.28
CA ALA A 346 -13.66 7.11 -24.25
C ALA A 346 -13.31 8.44 -23.57
N ILE A 347 -14.07 8.86 -22.55
CA ILE A 347 -13.77 10.08 -21.79
C ILE A 347 -12.37 10.01 -21.18
N VAL A 348 -12.03 8.91 -20.51
CA VAL A 348 -10.72 8.76 -19.86
C VAL A 348 -9.59 8.77 -20.88
N LEU A 349 -9.73 8.10 -22.03
CA LEU A 349 -8.71 8.12 -23.07
C LEU A 349 -8.47 9.53 -23.66
N VAL A 350 -9.51 10.36 -23.80
CA VAL A 350 -9.34 11.77 -24.22
C VAL A 350 -8.64 12.59 -23.14
N VAL A 351 -8.93 12.35 -21.85
CA VAL A 351 -8.21 13.00 -20.75
C VAL A 351 -6.74 12.57 -20.73
N LEU A 352 -6.47 11.26 -20.93
CA LEU A 352 -5.12 10.72 -21.00
C LEU A 352 -4.34 11.24 -22.21
N TYR A 353 -5.00 11.34 -23.37
CA TYR A 353 -4.43 11.99 -24.56
C TYR A 353 -3.88 13.36 -24.19
N GLY A 354 -4.73 14.21 -23.60
CA GLY A 354 -4.31 15.51 -23.09
C GLY A 354 -3.11 15.36 -22.17
N THR A 355 -3.19 14.60 -21.08
CA THR A 355 -2.07 14.54 -20.11
C THR A 355 -0.74 14.05 -20.69
N PHE A 356 -0.76 13.11 -21.63
CA PHE A 356 0.45 12.52 -22.21
C PHE A 356 0.95 13.28 -23.43
N SER A 357 0.14 14.12 -24.07
CA SER A 357 0.56 14.95 -25.20
C SER A 357 1.44 16.14 -24.84
N PHE A 358 1.65 16.37 -23.55
CA PHE A 358 2.24 17.60 -23.02
C PHE A 358 3.69 17.43 -22.59
N ASP A 359 4.52 16.77 -23.40
CA ASP A 359 5.96 16.92 -23.24
C ASP A 359 6.48 18.25 -23.81
N TYR A 360 5.77 18.99 -24.69
CA TYR A 360 6.33 20.25 -25.23
C TYR A 360 5.42 21.47 -25.57
N ASP A 361 4.07 21.44 -25.59
CA ASP A 361 3.26 22.67 -25.83
C ASP A 361 1.83 22.61 -25.25
N LEU A 362 1.27 23.76 -24.84
CA LEU A 362 -0.13 23.88 -24.37
C LEU A 362 -1.11 23.45 -25.49
N PRO A 363 -2.19 22.71 -25.17
CA PRO A 363 -3.22 22.37 -26.16
C PRO A 363 -3.87 23.66 -26.67
N ASN A 364 -4.09 23.74 -27.97
CA ASN A 364 -4.74 24.90 -28.56
C ASN A 364 -6.14 25.07 -27.93
N PRO A 365 -6.56 26.29 -27.52
CA PRO A 365 -7.89 26.55 -26.99
C PRO A 365 -9.05 25.96 -27.82
N VAL A 366 -8.85 25.81 -29.13
CA VAL A 366 -9.80 25.18 -30.06
C VAL A 366 -9.98 23.68 -29.77
N GLU A 367 -8.89 22.94 -29.54
CA GLU A 367 -8.95 21.50 -29.22
C GLU A 367 -9.60 21.26 -27.87
N SER A 368 -9.25 22.10 -26.88
CA SER A 368 -9.82 22.06 -25.54
C SER A 368 -11.32 22.37 -25.56
N ALA A 369 -11.75 23.36 -26.36
CA ALA A 369 -13.17 23.63 -26.59
C ALA A 369 -13.88 22.44 -27.27
N ALA A 370 -13.23 21.77 -28.22
CA ALA A 370 -13.75 20.56 -28.86
C ALA A 370 -13.91 19.40 -27.86
N PHE A 371 -12.96 19.19 -26.95
CA PHE A 371 -13.08 18.18 -25.89
C PHE A 371 -14.21 18.50 -24.92
N VAL A 372 -14.33 19.75 -24.47
CA VAL A 372 -15.45 20.20 -23.62
C VAL A 372 -16.79 19.95 -24.31
N ALA A 373 -16.91 20.33 -25.58
CA ALA A 373 -18.13 20.08 -26.37
C ALA A 373 -18.43 18.58 -26.49
N GLY A 374 -17.41 17.75 -26.73
CA GLY A 374 -17.52 16.29 -26.77
C GLY A 374 -18.02 15.70 -25.45
N PHE A 375 -17.47 16.13 -24.32
CA PHE A 375 -17.92 15.66 -23.00
C PHE A 375 -19.35 16.10 -22.67
N LEU A 376 -19.73 17.33 -23.02
CA LEU A 376 -21.11 17.82 -22.86
C LEU A 376 -22.10 17.07 -23.76
N LEU A 377 -21.68 16.68 -24.96
CA LEU A 377 -22.46 15.82 -25.84
C LEU A 377 -22.66 14.43 -25.23
N ILE A 378 -21.62 13.82 -24.65
CA ILE A 378 -21.77 12.55 -23.91
C ILE A 378 -22.71 12.71 -22.71
N TYR A 379 -22.63 13.84 -21.99
CA TYR A 379 -23.53 14.14 -20.88
C TYR A 379 -25.01 14.24 -21.34
N ALA A 380 -25.27 14.89 -22.47
CA ALA A 380 -26.61 15.01 -23.04
C ALA A 380 -27.15 13.65 -23.50
N ILE A 381 -26.31 12.85 -24.16
CA ILE A 381 -26.68 11.56 -24.74
C ILE A 381 -26.86 10.49 -23.66
N CYS A 382 -25.93 10.35 -22.73
CA CYS A 382 -25.95 9.29 -21.72
C CYS A 382 -26.77 9.73 -20.50
N GLN A 383 -27.83 9.01 -20.15
CA GLN A 383 -28.68 9.34 -18.99
C GLN A 383 -28.17 8.77 -17.66
N SER A 384 -27.05 8.04 -17.67
CA SER A 384 -26.51 7.40 -16.48
C SER A 384 -25.80 8.38 -15.56
N THR A 385 -26.11 8.35 -14.26
CA THR A 385 -25.57 9.29 -13.28
C THR A 385 -24.04 9.25 -13.20
N TRP A 386 -23.44 8.05 -13.22
CA TRP A 386 -21.99 7.91 -13.04
C TRP A 386 -21.21 8.37 -14.28
N VAL A 387 -21.66 8.02 -15.49
CA VAL A 387 -21.03 8.48 -16.75
C VAL A 387 -21.13 9.99 -16.88
N ARG A 388 -22.31 10.57 -16.57
CA ARG A 388 -22.51 12.02 -16.54
C ARG A 388 -21.58 12.70 -15.54
N SER A 389 -21.34 12.09 -14.38
CA SER A 389 -20.42 12.62 -13.38
C SER A 389 -18.98 12.64 -13.92
N ILE A 390 -18.53 11.54 -14.54
CA ILE A 390 -17.19 11.46 -15.16
C ILE A 390 -17.05 12.49 -16.29
N ALA A 391 -18.06 12.64 -17.15
CA ALA A 391 -18.04 13.63 -18.22
C ALA A 391 -17.90 15.06 -17.69
N LEU A 392 -18.65 15.40 -16.64
CA LEU A 392 -18.54 16.72 -16.01
C LEU A 392 -17.19 16.92 -15.29
N ILE A 393 -16.63 15.89 -14.65
CA ILE A 393 -15.27 15.95 -14.09
C ILE A 393 -14.25 16.23 -15.18
N ALA A 394 -14.38 15.59 -16.35
CA ALA A 394 -13.49 15.82 -17.48
C ALA A 394 -13.63 17.25 -18.07
N VAL A 395 -14.84 17.80 -18.10
CA VAL A 395 -15.07 19.22 -18.44
C VAL A 395 -14.35 20.13 -17.45
N LEU A 396 -14.57 19.92 -16.15
CA LEU A 396 -13.93 20.72 -15.10
C LEU A 396 -12.41 20.62 -15.16
N TYR A 397 -11.88 19.42 -15.46
CA TYR A 397 -10.45 19.19 -15.66
C TYR A 397 -9.89 20.02 -16.81
N GLN A 398 -10.56 20.02 -17.98
CA GLN A 398 -10.12 20.81 -19.12
C GLN A 398 -10.19 22.33 -18.86
N ILE A 399 -11.24 22.78 -18.15
CA ILE A 399 -11.36 24.18 -17.74
C ILE A 399 -10.20 24.57 -16.81
N ASN A 400 -9.97 23.78 -15.76
CA ASN A 400 -8.91 24.05 -14.78
C ASN A 400 -7.50 23.97 -15.35
N TYR A 401 -7.31 23.22 -16.43
CA TYR A 401 -6.03 23.18 -17.12
C TYR A 401 -5.71 24.52 -17.81
N HIS A 402 -6.71 25.19 -18.41
CA HIS A 402 -6.53 26.49 -19.10
C HIS A 402 -6.69 27.69 -18.18
N TYR A 403 -7.58 27.55 -17.19
CA TYR A 403 -7.90 28.55 -16.19
C TYR A 403 -7.62 27.91 -14.83
N PRO A 404 -6.36 27.92 -14.37
CA PRO A 404 -5.96 27.28 -13.13
C PRO A 404 -6.83 27.76 -11.96
N LEU A 405 -7.82 26.93 -11.59
CA LEU A 405 -8.68 27.19 -10.44
C LEU A 405 -7.88 27.08 -9.13
N SER A 406 -6.63 26.61 -9.20
CA SER A 406 -5.63 26.68 -8.13
C SER A 406 -5.34 28.10 -7.66
N ASP A 407 -5.63 29.14 -8.45
CA ASP A 407 -5.50 30.52 -7.99
C ASP A 407 -6.67 30.95 -7.07
N TYR A 408 -7.72 30.13 -7.01
CA TYR A 408 -8.98 30.39 -6.29
C TYR A 408 -9.31 29.30 -5.26
N ILE A 409 -8.29 28.71 -4.61
CA ILE A 409 -8.41 27.61 -3.62
C ILE A 409 -9.55 27.86 -2.60
N TYR A 410 -9.70 29.10 -2.13
CA TYR A 410 -10.69 29.46 -1.11
C TYR A 410 -12.14 29.30 -1.59
N TRP A 411 -12.40 29.52 -2.88
CA TRP A 411 -13.71 29.33 -3.49
C TRP A 411 -14.01 27.85 -3.75
N LEU A 412 -12.99 27.02 -4.01
CA LEU A 412 -13.14 25.56 -4.13
C LEU A 412 -13.59 24.92 -2.81
N ILE A 413 -13.27 25.52 -1.66
CA ILE A 413 -13.67 25.03 -0.33
C ILE A 413 -15.16 25.33 -0.06
N LEU A 414 -15.59 26.55 -0.33
CA LEU A 414 -17.00 26.91 -0.27
C LEU A 414 -17.78 26.08 -1.30
N ALA A 415 -17.24 25.89 -2.50
CA ALA A 415 -17.80 25.02 -3.53
C ALA A 415 -17.88 23.57 -3.05
N TYR A 416 -16.90 23.02 -2.34
CA TYR A 416 -16.97 21.67 -1.76
C TYR A 416 -18.11 21.54 -0.73
N LEU A 417 -18.22 22.48 0.21
CA LEU A 417 -19.27 22.46 1.25
C LEU A 417 -20.68 22.72 0.68
N VAL A 418 -20.79 23.59 -0.34
CA VAL A 418 -22.03 23.84 -1.07
C VAL A 418 -22.40 22.66 -1.95
N SER A 419 -21.44 22.07 -2.65
CA SER A 419 -21.59 20.84 -3.44
C SER A 419 -21.97 19.66 -2.56
N PHE A 420 -21.52 19.63 -1.30
CA PHE A 420 -21.97 18.67 -0.28
C PHE A 420 -23.47 18.82 0.02
N LEU A 421 -23.94 20.05 0.31
CA LEU A 421 -25.37 20.31 0.56
C LEU A 421 -26.22 20.03 -0.67
N PHE A 422 -25.71 20.40 -1.84
CA PHE A 422 -26.35 20.18 -3.12
C PHE A 422 -26.42 18.69 -3.46
N ALA A 423 -25.32 17.93 -3.45
CA ALA A 423 -25.31 16.50 -3.80
C ALA A 423 -26.19 15.63 -2.89
N SER A 424 -26.42 16.06 -1.65
CA SER A 424 -27.26 15.32 -0.68
C SER A 424 -28.77 15.54 -0.85
N LYS A 425 -29.20 16.66 -1.45
CA LYS A 425 -30.61 17.04 -1.61
C LYS A 425 -30.99 17.42 -3.04
N ALA A 426 -30.05 17.37 -3.97
CA ALA A 426 -30.28 17.68 -5.36
C ALA A 426 -31.42 16.81 -5.90
N PRO A 427 -32.32 17.39 -6.69
CA PRO A 427 -33.27 16.58 -7.42
C PRO A 427 -32.49 15.62 -8.31
N VAL A 428 -33.05 14.43 -8.54
CA VAL A 428 -32.35 13.27 -9.16
C VAL A 428 -31.62 13.62 -10.46
N HIS A 429 -32.13 14.59 -11.22
CA HIS A 429 -31.53 15.06 -12.48
C HIS A 429 -30.23 15.88 -12.31
N LEU A 430 -29.99 16.51 -11.15
CA LEU A 430 -28.78 17.28 -10.83
C LEU A 430 -27.73 16.50 -10.04
N ASN A 431 -28.04 15.25 -9.65
CA ASN A 431 -27.09 14.38 -8.96
C ASN A 431 -25.71 14.30 -9.64
N PRO A 432 -25.58 14.14 -10.98
CA PRO A 432 -24.28 14.03 -11.60
C PRO A 432 -23.40 15.27 -11.41
N LEU A 433 -24.02 16.46 -11.44
CA LEU A 433 -23.32 17.72 -11.23
C LEU A 433 -22.81 17.82 -9.78
N GLY A 434 -23.65 17.46 -8.80
CA GLY A 434 -23.25 17.43 -7.40
C GLY A 434 -22.06 16.49 -7.15
N TRP A 435 -22.06 15.30 -7.78
CA TRP A 435 -20.94 14.36 -7.68
C TRP A 435 -19.68 14.86 -8.37
N ALA A 436 -19.82 15.45 -9.57
CA ALA A 436 -18.69 15.95 -10.33
C ALA A 436 -17.97 17.07 -9.58
N LEU A 437 -18.70 18.07 -9.09
CA LEU A 437 -18.15 19.16 -8.31
C LEU A 437 -17.47 18.66 -7.03
N LEU A 438 -18.16 17.82 -6.25
CA LEU A 438 -17.62 17.31 -4.98
C LEU A 438 -16.31 16.51 -5.16
N LEU A 439 -16.22 15.66 -6.19
CA LEU A 439 -15.02 14.86 -6.45
C LEU A 439 -13.89 15.69 -7.08
N PHE A 440 -14.24 16.60 -7.99
CA PHE A 440 -13.30 17.49 -8.64
C PHE A 440 -12.66 18.48 -7.65
N ASP A 441 -13.48 19.10 -6.79
CA ASP A 441 -13.02 20.05 -5.77
C ASP A 441 -12.10 19.35 -4.76
N ALA A 442 -12.47 18.14 -4.31
CA ALA A 442 -11.64 17.34 -3.41
C ALA A 442 -10.26 17.00 -4.01
N GLY A 443 -10.22 16.64 -5.31
CA GLY A 443 -8.97 16.31 -6.01
C GLY A 443 -8.09 17.54 -6.30
N ASN A 444 -8.66 18.68 -6.64
CA ASN A 444 -7.88 19.91 -6.88
C ASN A 444 -7.33 20.50 -5.59
N TYR A 445 -8.13 20.49 -4.52
CA TYR A 445 -7.66 20.88 -3.20
C TYR A 445 -6.43 20.03 -2.83
N TYR A 446 -6.46 18.71 -3.10
CA TYR A 446 -5.34 17.78 -2.85
C TYR A 446 -4.05 18.24 -3.50
N ARG A 447 -4.10 18.52 -4.81
CA ARG A 447 -2.93 18.93 -5.59
C ARG A 447 -2.27 20.20 -5.05
N VAL A 448 -3.06 21.23 -4.76
CA VAL A 448 -2.54 22.57 -4.42
C VAL A 448 -1.91 22.62 -3.03
N ILE A 449 -2.46 21.86 -2.10
CA ILE A 449 -1.92 21.79 -0.76
C ILE A 449 -0.69 20.91 -0.70
N MET A 450 -0.64 19.81 -1.47
CA MET A 450 0.55 18.96 -1.52
C MET A 450 1.77 19.73 -2.03
N SER A 451 1.60 20.64 -3.01
CA SER A 451 2.66 21.54 -3.45
C SER A 451 3.07 22.59 -2.40
N SER A 452 2.22 22.86 -1.40
CA SER A 452 2.48 23.84 -0.33
C SER A 452 3.20 23.24 0.89
N TYR A 453 3.39 21.92 0.92
CA TYR A 453 3.73 21.15 2.12
C TYR A 453 5.07 20.39 2.04
N MET A 454 5.91 20.70 1.05
CA MET A 454 7.19 20.01 0.81
C MET A 454 8.37 20.60 1.59
N THR A 455 8.14 21.33 2.69
CA THR A 455 9.21 21.76 3.59
C THR A 455 9.58 20.63 4.56
N GLU A 456 10.78 20.10 4.43
CA GLU A 456 11.35 19.08 5.32
C GLU A 456 11.63 19.66 6.71
N ALA A 457 11.37 18.88 7.76
CA ALA A 457 11.86 19.21 9.10
C ALA A 457 13.34 18.78 9.18
N ASP A 458 14.28 19.75 9.19
CA ASP A 458 15.72 19.49 9.22
C ASP A 458 16.20 18.72 10.48
N ALA A 459 15.45 18.82 11.59
CA ALA A 459 15.73 18.15 12.85
C ALA A 459 14.43 17.82 13.61
N LEU A 460 14.51 16.85 14.53
CA LEU A 460 13.39 16.52 15.42
C LEU A 460 13.12 17.73 16.34
N PRO A 461 11.92 18.33 16.29
CA PRO A 461 11.60 19.48 17.12
C PRO A 461 11.69 19.13 18.62
N GLU A 462 12.38 19.96 19.38
CA GLU A 462 12.35 19.89 20.85
C GLU A 462 10.96 20.29 21.36
N VAL A 463 10.35 19.38 22.12
CA VAL A 463 9.03 19.59 22.71
C VAL A 463 9.18 19.64 24.23
N ASP A 464 9.28 20.87 24.74
CA ASP A 464 9.43 21.21 26.15
C ASP A 464 8.10 21.49 26.86
N SER A 465 7.04 21.68 26.08
CA SER A 465 5.73 22.16 26.54
C SER A 465 4.59 21.51 25.76
N PHE A 466 3.41 21.46 26.36
CA PHE A 466 2.20 20.97 25.67
C PHE A 466 1.85 21.84 24.46
N SER A 467 2.10 23.14 24.49
CA SER A 467 1.94 24.04 23.34
C SER A 467 2.89 23.69 22.20
N ALA A 468 4.16 23.41 22.49
CA ALA A 468 5.12 22.96 21.48
C ALA A 468 4.68 21.62 20.87
N PHE A 469 4.18 20.70 21.69
CA PHE A 469 3.61 19.44 21.20
C PHE A 469 2.45 19.67 20.22
N ILE A 470 1.48 20.51 20.59
CA ILE A 470 0.33 20.84 19.72
C ILE A 470 0.80 21.50 18.42
N ARG A 471 1.78 22.41 18.47
CA ARG A 471 2.37 23.03 17.28
C ARG A 471 2.96 21.99 16.33
N VAL A 472 3.73 21.03 16.84
CA VAL A 472 4.36 19.99 16.00
C VAL A 472 3.32 19.07 15.37
N ILE A 473 2.39 18.51 16.15
CA ILE A 473 1.39 17.57 15.61
C ILE A 473 0.39 18.25 14.67
N SER A 474 0.18 19.56 14.83
CA SER A 474 -0.68 20.37 13.97
C SER A 474 0.06 20.97 12.78
N ASN A 475 1.36 20.72 12.63
CA ASN A 475 2.20 21.36 11.61
C ASN A 475 2.05 22.90 11.60
N GLY A 476 2.07 23.52 12.80
CA GLY A 476 1.92 24.96 12.97
C GLY A 476 0.55 25.53 12.57
N TYR A 477 -0.45 24.69 12.30
CA TYR A 477 -1.76 25.10 11.81
C TYR A 477 -2.38 26.21 12.66
N PHE A 478 -2.34 26.06 13.99
CA PHE A 478 -2.95 27.03 14.90
C PHE A 478 -2.18 28.34 15.01
N ASP A 479 -0.86 28.32 14.83
CA ASP A 479 -0.03 29.54 14.85
C ASP A 479 -0.25 30.37 13.56
N ASN A 480 -0.47 29.69 12.44
CA ASN A 480 -0.68 30.31 11.13
C ASN A 480 -2.16 30.65 10.85
N MET A 481 -3.07 30.27 11.76
CA MET A 481 -4.50 30.51 11.60
C MET A 481 -4.81 32.00 11.76
N THR A 482 -5.42 32.58 10.72
CA THR A 482 -5.87 33.98 10.73
C THR A 482 -7.40 34.03 10.61
N PHE A 483 -8.03 35.06 11.17
CA PHE A 483 -9.48 35.32 10.95
C PHE A 483 -9.79 35.92 9.56
N SER A 484 -8.90 35.70 8.59
CA SER A 484 -9.16 36.01 7.18
C SER A 484 -10.15 35.00 6.59
N LEU A 485 -10.72 35.31 5.41
CA LEU A 485 -11.56 34.37 4.67
C LEU A 485 -10.85 33.02 4.47
N ALA A 486 -9.54 33.06 4.20
CA ALA A 486 -8.70 31.89 4.03
C ALA A 486 -8.66 30.99 5.27
N GLY A 487 -8.38 31.57 6.45
CA GLY A 487 -8.32 30.81 7.69
C GLY A 487 -9.69 30.29 8.14
N ILE A 488 -10.77 31.05 7.91
CA ILE A 488 -12.14 30.56 8.17
C ILE A 488 -12.47 29.35 7.30
N MET A 489 -12.16 29.42 5.99
CA MET A 489 -12.41 28.30 5.07
C MET A 489 -11.61 27.06 5.44
N SER A 490 -10.33 27.23 5.81
CA SER A 490 -9.49 26.15 6.33
C SER A 490 -10.12 25.49 7.57
N MET A 491 -10.65 26.29 8.51
CA MET A 491 -11.29 25.78 9.72
C MET A 491 -12.56 24.99 9.41
N LEU A 492 -13.34 25.40 8.41
CA LEU A 492 -14.55 24.69 7.99
C LEU A 492 -14.26 23.30 7.42
N ILE A 493 -13.14 23.12 6.70
CA ILE A 493 -12.71 21.81 6.18
C ILE A 493 -12.32 20.88 7.30
N VAL A 494 -11.48 21.40 8.20
CA VAL A 494 -11.02 20.68 9.39
C VAL A 494 -12.23 20.20 10.20
N LEU A 495 -13.21 21.08 10.41
CA LEU A 495 -14.45 20.77 11.13
C LEU A 495 -15.50 20.02 10.31
N SER A 496 -15.26 19.74 9.02
CA SER A 496 -16.26 19.13 8.14
C SER A 496 -16.86 17.82 8.67
N PRO A 497 -16.12 16.87 9.29
CA PRO A 497 -16.72 15.63 9.79
C PRO A 497 -17.77 15.90 10.87
N VAL A 498 -17.50 16.90 11.73
CA VAL A 498 -18.36 17.31 12.83
C VAL A 498 -19.61 18.01 12.30
N ILE A 499 -19.43 18.99 11.41
CA ILE A 499 -20.51 19.75 10.77
C ILE A 499 -21.45 18.78 10.06
N ILE A 500 -20.88 17.88 9.24
CA ILE A 500 -21.62 16.88 8.47
C ILE A 500 -22.37 15.94 9.41
N PHE A 501 -21.73 15.42 10.45
CA PHE A 501 -22.39 14.55 11.41
C PHE A 501 -23.61 15.22 12.06
N VAL A 502 -23.49 16.46 12.52
CA VAL A 502 -24.59 17.21 13.16
C VAL A 502 -25.74 17.43 12.17
N ILE A 503 -25.44 17.89 10.95
CA ILE A 503 -26.43 18.10 9.89
C ILE A 503 -27.18 16.79 9.59
N LEU A 504 -26.46 15.67 9.50
CA LEU A 504 -27.04 14.36 9.22
C LEU A 504 -27.96 13.88 10.34
N GLN A 505 -27.59 14.07 11.61
CA GLN A 505 -28.46 13.75 12.75
C GLN A 505 -29.74 14.59 12.73
N TYR A 506 -29.61 15.90 12.47
CA TYR A 506 -30.73 16.82 12.34
C TYR A 506 -31.70 16.40 11.22
N TRP A 507 -31.19 16.07 10.03
CA TRP A 507 -32.01 15.61 8.90
C TRP A 507 -32.70 14.28 9.18
N GLN A 508 -32.06 13.37 9.92
CA GLN A 508 -32.66 12.10 10.33
C GLN A 508 -33.63 12.25 11.52
N LYS A 509 -33.86 13.47 12.02
CA LYS A 509 -34.66 13.75 13.24
C LYS A 509 -34.18 12.94 14.45
N LYS A 510 -32.87 12.71 14.56
CA LYS A 510 -32.24 11.98 15.66
C LYS A 510 -31.51 12.96 16.58
N SER A 511 -31.45 12.62 17.87
CA SER A 511 -30.63 13.35 18.84
C SER A 511 -29.15 13.16 18.50
N VAL A 512 -28.38 14.25 18.53
CA VAL A 512 -26.92 14.21 18.35
C VAL A 512 -26.30 13.37 19.47
N ASN A 513 -25.57 12.31 19.10
CA ASN A 513 -24.85 11.49 20.06
C ASN A 513 -23.59 12.24 20.52
N VAL A 514 -23.65 12.88 21.69
CA VAL A 514 -22.59 13.75 22.22
C VAL A 514 -21.25 13.02 22.31
N VAL A 515 -21.24 11.73 22.67
CA VAL A 515 -19.99 10.94 22.75
C VAL A 515 -19.34 10.79 21.38
N VAL A 516 -20.15 10.53 20.33
CA VAL A 516 -19.63 10.46 18.95
C VAL A 516 -19.18 11.84 18.46
N LEU A 517 -19.92 12.89 18.81
CA LEU A 517 -19.56 14.27 18.48
C LEU A 517 -18.20 14.67 19.08
N VAL A 518 -18.00 14.41 20.37
CA VAL A 518 -16.72 14.65 21.07
C VAL A 518 -15.61 13.80 20.45
N GLY A 519 -15.90 12.56 20.08
CA GLY A 519 -14.97 11.70 19.37
C GLY A 519 -14.53 12.28 18.01
N LEU A 520 -15.47 12.78 17.21
CA LEU A 520 -15.16 13.43 15.93
C LEU A 520 -14.38 14.73 16.13
N LEU A 521 -14.70 15.52 17.16
CA LEU A 521 -13.93 16.70 17.52
C LEU A 521 -12.48 16.33 17.90
N GLY A 522 -12.29 15.26 18.68
CA GLY A 522 -10.96 14.75 19.03
C GLY A 522 -10.15 14.34 17.79
N PHE A 523 -10.78 13.62 16.85
CA PHE A 523 -10.15 13.27 15.56
C PHE A 523 -9.72 14.51 14.78
N VAL A 524 -10.61 15.48 14.68
CA VAL A 524 -10.35 16.74 13.97
C VAL A 524 -9.19 17.50 14.61
N LEU A 525 -9.14 17.59 15.94
CA LEU A 525 -8.06 18.25 16.68
C LEU A 525 -6.71 17.55 16.48
N LEU A 526 -6.68 16.22 16.41
CA LEU A 526 -5.45 15.45 16.25
C LEU A 526 -4.92 15.47 14.81
N PHE A 527 -5.78 15.61 13.80
CA PHE A 527 -5.37 15.60 12.38
C PHE A 527 -5.48 16.97 11.70
N THR A 528 -5.42 18.09 12.45
CA THR A 528 -5.42 19.42 11.84
C THR A 528 -4.23 19.67 10.91
N GLY A 529 -3.07 19.07 11.21
CA GLY A 529 -1.87 19.16 10.37
C GLY A 529 -1.97 18.40 9.05
N TYR A 530 -2.96 17.51 8.89
CA TYR A 530 -3.20 16.75 7.67
C TYR A 530 -4.71 16.65 7.39
N THR A 531 -5.28 17.75 6.91
CA THR A 531 -6.73 17.98 6.76
C THR A 531 -7.44 17.00 5.82
N TRP A 532 -6.70 16.24 5.01
CA TRP A 532 -7.22 15.21 4.09
C TRP A 532 -8.03 14.13 4.75
N LEU A 533 -7.60 13.69 5.93
CA LEU A 533 -8.29 12.62 6.65
C LEU A 533 -9.67 13.08 7.12
N SER A 534 -9.85 14.37 7.41
CA SER A 534 -11.16 14.98 7.67
C SER A 534 -12.07 14.91 6.45
N ILE A 535 -11.58 15.28 5.26
CA ILE A 535 -12.36 15.17 4.01
C ILE A 535 -12.76 13.71 3.75
N CYS A 536 -11.83 12.77 3.90
CA CYS A 536 -12.11 11.35 3.66
C CYS A 536 -13.19 10.82 4.61
N LEU A 537 -13.11 11.16 5.91
CA LEU A 537 -14.11 10.76 6.90
C LEU A 537 -15.48 11.39 6.61
N SER A 538 -15.50 12.67 6.26
CA SER A 538 -16.70 13.40 5.82
C SER A 538 -17.41 12.70 4.66
N LEU A 539 -16.65 12.28 3.66
CA LEU A 539 -17.18 11.55 2.51
C LEU A 539 -17.73 10.16 2.87
N LEU A 540 -17.06 9.43 3.76
CA LEU A 540 -17.55 8.13 4.27
C LEU A 540 -18.88 8.27 5.04
N LEU A 541 -19.00 9.28 5.91
CA LEU A 541 -20.23 9.57 6.64
C LEU A 541 -21.38 9.93 5.69
N LEU A 542 -21.10 10.78 4.68
CA LEU A 542 -22.06 11.16 3.65
C LEU A 542 -22.51 9.94 2.83
N ALA A 543 -21.55 9.12 2.38
CA ALA A 543 -21.82 7.94 1.57
C ALA A 543 -22.81 7.01 2.26
N PHE A 544 -22.62 6.82 3.56
CA PHE A 544 -23.53 6.04 4.36
C PHE A 544 -24.88 6.75 4.57
N ALA A 545 -24.91 8.04 4.90
CA ALA A 545 -26.17 8.75 5.11
C ALA A 545 -27.10 8.70 3.89
N ASN A 546 -26.54 8.86 2.70
CA ASN A 546 -27.28 8.88 1.44
C ASN A 546 -27.53 7.47 0.88
N ARG A 547 -27.15 6.42 1.61
CA ARG A 547 -27.19 5.02 1.14
C ARG A 547 -26.47 4.81 -0.19
N ASN A 548 -25.48 5.64 -0.49
CA ASN A 548 -24.73 5.62 -1.75
C ASN A 548 -23.48 4.76 -1.59
N ARG A 549 -23.54 3.51 -2.08
CA ARG A 549 -22.43 2.56 -1.97
C ARG A 549 -21.28 2.85 -2.93
N THR A 550 -21.54 3.51 -4.06
CA THR A 550 -20.48 3.91 -5.01
C THR A 550 -19.58 4.96 -4.38
N LEU A 551 -20.19 5.97 -3.74
CA LEU A 551 -19.41 6.94 -2.97
C LEU A 551 -18.67 6.25 -1.83
N LEU A 552 -19.31 5.33 -1.11
CA LEU A 552 -18.68 4.63 0.02
C LEU A 552 -17.38 3.93 -0.41
N LEU A 553 -17.42 3.24 -1.56
CA LEU A 553 -16.24 2.59 -2.11
C LEU A 553 -15.18 3.60 -2.52
N PHE A 554 -15.56 4.64 -3.28
CA PHE A 554 -14.62 5.66 -3.73
C PHE A 554 -13.94 6.34 -2.54
N SER A 555 -14.71 6.75 -1.52
CA SER A 555 -14.19 7.35 -0.30
C SER A 555 -13.28 6.42 0.48
N ALA A 556 -13.56 5.11 0.49
CA ALA A 556 -12.69 4.13 1.12
C ALA A 556 -11.37 3.95 0.36
N LEU A 557 -11.40 3.87 -0.97
CA LEU A 557 -10.20 3.81 -1.81
C LEU A 557 -9.36 5.09 -1.69
N TRP A 558 -10.03 6.24 -1.72
CA TRP A 558 -9.41 7.55 -1.54
C TRP A 558 -8.75 7.69 -0.16
N LEU A 559 -9.41 7.20 0.90
CA LEU A 559 -8.83 7.14 2.23
C LEU A 559 -7.55 6.29 2.26
N LEU A 560 -7.56 5.11 1.65
CA LEU A 560 -6.38 4.24 1.61
C LEU A 560 -5.21 4.91 0.88
N TRP A 561 -5.47 5.60 -0.22
CA TRP A 561 -4.48 6.41 -0.92
C TRP A 561 -3.90 7.51 -0.01
N ASN A 562 -4.75 8.30 0.63
CA ASN A 562 -4.31 9.39 1.51
C ASN A 562 -3.56 8.88 2.75
N LEU A 563 -3.89 7.70 3.27
CA LEU A 563 -3.12 7.07 4.35
C LEU A 563 -1.72 6.65 3.89
N SER A 564 -1.58 6.21 2.64
CA SER A 564 -0.26 5.94 2.03
C SER A 564 0.55 7.23 1.93
N GLU A 565 -0.06 8.30 1.44
CA GLU A 565 0.60 9.61 1.30
C GLU A 565 0.94 10.25 2.65
N TYR A 566 0.10 10.08 3.67
CA TYR A 566 0.37 10.55 5.03
C TYR A 566 1.67 9.97 5.61
N TYR A 567 2.02 8.74 5.26
CA TYR A 567 3.31 8.16 5.64
C TYR A 567 4.46 9.00 5.06
N TYR A 568 4.36 9.40 3.79
CA TYR A 568 5.35 10.21 3.06
C TYR A 568 5.27 11.72 3.34
N PHE A 569 4.34 12.18 4.17
CA PHE A 569 4.21 13.60 4.49
C PHE A 569 5.31 14.06 5.46
N LEU A 570 6.41 14.59 4.95
CA LEU A 570 7.64 14.87 5.72
C LEU A 570 7.54 16.02 6.74
N ALA A 571 6.48 16.84 6.71
CA ALA A 571 6.34 17.97 7.62
C ALA A 571 6.14 17.55 9.10
N ILE A 572 5.61 16.34 9.35
CA ILE A 572 5.45 15.80 10.70
C ILE A 572 6.44 14.64 10.89
N PRO A 573 7.36 14.73 11.87
CA PRO A 573 8.31 13.66 12.15
C PRO A 573 7.62 12.33 12.51
N LEU A 574 8.28 11.22 12.21
CA LEU A 574 7.76 9.86 12.36
C LEU A 574 7.34 9.56 13.81
N LEU A 575 8.11 10.05 14.79
CA LEU A 575 7.76 9.92 16.20
C LEU A 575 6.39 10.55 16.52
N TYR A 576 6.14 11.77 16.07
CA TYR A 576 4.90 12.48 16.34
C TYR A 576 3.72 11.93 15.52
N LYS A 577 3.97 11.47 14.29
CA LYS A 577 2.99 10.69 13.51
C LYS A 577 2.51 9.46 14.28
N SER A 578 3.43 8.76 14.96
CA SER A 578 3.07 7.58 15.75
C SER A 578 2.11 7.91 16.89
N PHE A 579 2.31 9.04 17.58
CA PHE A 579 1.40 9.48 18.64
C PHE A 579 0.02 9.86 18.10
N LEU A 580 -0.04 10.52 16.94
CA LEU A 580 -1.30 10.85 16.27
C LEU A 580 -2.08 9.58 15.91
N LEU A 581 -1.42 8.60 15.29
CA LEU A 581 -2.01 7.33 14.91
C LEU A 581 -2.46 6.51 16.14
N LEU A 582 -1.61 6.38 17.16
CA LEU A 582 -1.96 5.67 18.39
C LEU A 582 -3.14 6.33 19.13
N SER A 583 -3.11 7.66 19.28
CA SER A 583 -4.17 8.41 19.96
C SER A 583 -5.51 8.25 19.25
N ASN A 584 -5.52 8.33 17.91
CA ASN A 584 -6.73 8.08 17.12
C ASN A 584 -7.16 6.61 17.16
N GLY A 585 -6.23 5.67 17.19
CA GLY A 585 -6.50 4.25 17.38
C GLY A 585 -7.26 3.97 18.69
N VAL A 586 -6.77 4.57 19.80
CA VAL A 586 -7.42 4.48 21.11
C VAL A 586 -8.78 5.19 21.12
N LEU A 587 -8.86 6.39 20.53
CA LEU A 587 -10.10 7.17 20.42
C LEU A 587 -11.20 6.39 19.71
N PHE A 588 -10.94 5.90 18.49
CA PHE A 588 -11.91 5.14 17.71
C PHE A 588 -12.20 3.77 18.32
N GLY A 589 -11.20 3.10 18.91
CA GLY A 589 -11.41 1.88 19.69
C GLY A 589 -12.36 2.09 20.87
N GLY A 590 -12.20 3.20 21.61
CA GLY A 590 -13.08 3.61 22.70
C GLY A 590 -14.51 3.90 22.22
N LEU A 591 -14.66 4.63 21.11
CA LEU A 591 -15.97 4.90 20.49
C LEU A 591 -16.66 3.61 20.03
N ALA A 592 -15.92 2.68 19.43
CA ALA A 592 -16.44 1.39 19.02
C ALA A 592 -16.92 0.57 20.24
N ILE A 593 -16.15 0.55 21.33
CA ILE A 593 -16.55 -0.12 22.58
C ILE A 593 -17.83 0.51 23.16
N TYR A 594 -17.93 1.85 23.17
CA TYR A 594 -19.12 2.56 23.62
C TYR A 594 -20.35 2.19 22.78
N LEU A 595 -20.27 2.27 21.45
CA LEU A 595 -21.37 1.90 20.55
C LEU A 595 -21.78 0.43 20.70
N TYR A 596 -20.80 -0.47 20.88
CA TYR A 596 -21.06 -1.88 21.14
C TYR A 596 -21.83 -2.09 22.45
N ARG A 597 -21.44 -1.42 23.54
CA ARG A 597 -22.15 -1.50 24.83
C ARG A 597 -23.57 -0.95 24.72
N LYS A 598 -23.74 0.19 24.04
CA LYS A 598 -25.05 0.79 23.78
C LYS A 598 -25.95 -0.15 22.97
N ALA A 599 -25.41 -0.80 21.93
CA ALA A 599 -26.15 -1.75 21.12
C ALA A 599 -26.58 -3.01 21.89
N LYS A 600 -25.76 -3.48 22.85
CA LYS A 600 -26.07 -4.63 23.71
C LYS A 600 -27.16 -4.36 24.76
N LEU A 601 -27.37 -3.09 25.13
CA LEU A 601 -28.43 -2.67 26.05
C LEU A 601 -29.81 -2.62 25.39
N LEU A 602 -29.88 -2.70 24.05
CA LEU A 602 -31.14 -2.84 23.31
C LEU A 602 -31.48 -4.33 23.19
N PRO A 603 -32.75 -4.75 23.40
CA PRO A 603 -33.15 -6.13 23.18
C PRO A 603 -33.01 -6.45 21.69
N GLN A 604 -32.05 -7.29 21.31
CA GLN A 604 -31.96 -7.85 19.96
C GLN A 604 -32.03 -9.37 19.98
N ALA A 605 -33.13 -9.86 19.41
CA ALA A 605 -33.21 -11.16 18.76
C ALA A 605 -32.47 -11.10 17.41
N VAL A 606 -31.14 -11.31 17.40
CA VAL A 606 -30.40 -11.81 16.22
C VAL A 606 -29.16 -12.55 16.72
N SER A 607 -29.02 -13.80 16.26
CA SER A 607 -27.96 -14.76 16.56
C SER A 607 -26.54 -14.19 16.49
N SER A 608 -25.94 -13.89 17.64
CA SER A 608 -24.48 -13.95 17.77
C SER A 608 -24.08 -15.41 17.65
N GLU A 609 -23.25 -15.77 16.66
CA GLU A 609 -22.55 -17.07 16.69
C GLU A 609 -21.88 -17.19 18.06
N GLN A 610 -22.41 -18.09 18.87
CA GLN A 610 -22.03 -18.24 20.26
C GLN A 610 -20.62 -18.82 20.26
N TYR A 611 -19.64 -18.00 20.69
CA TYR A 611 -18.25 -18.44 20.75
C TYR A 611 -18.12 -19.55 21.78
N VAL A 612 -18.01 -20.80 21.32
CA VAL A 612 -17.58 -21.91 22.16
C VAL A 612 -16.06 -21.79 22.26
N ALA A 613 -15.56 -21.56 23.47
CA ALA A 613 -14.13 -21.44 23.74
C ALA A 613 -13.38 -22.67 23.22
N ASN A 614 -12.71 -22.54 22.08
CA ASN A 614 -11.90 -23.60 21.51
C ASN A 614 -10.64 -23.77 22.37
N ARG A 615 -10.49 -24.95 23.00
CA ARG A 615 -9.34 -25.27 23.87
C ARG A 615 -7.98 -25.11 23.19
N LYS A 616 -7.93 -25.11 21.85
CA LYS A 616 -6.69 -24.90 21.07
C LYS A 616 -6.22 -23.44 21.04
N VAL A 617 -7.12 -22.47 21.26
CA VAL A 617 -6.81 -21.02 21.26
C VAL A 617 -5.75 -20.63 22.27
N PRO A 618 -5.89 -20.97 23.57
CA PRO A 618 -4.85 -20.65 24.55
C PRO A 618 -3.51 -21.32 24.25
N ILE A 619 -3.54 -22.56 23.74
CA ILE A 619 -2.33 -23.31 23.41
C ILE A 619 -1.57 -22.62 22.27
N ALA A 620 -2.25 -22.29 21.16
CA ALA A 620 -1.62 -21.61 20.04
C ALA A 620 -1.11 -20.22 20.41
N ALA A 621 -1.81 -19.50 21.28
CA ALA A 621 -1.38 -18.19 21.78
C ALA A 621 -0.06 -18.29 22.55
N VAL A 622 0.01 -19.24 23.47
CA VAL A 622 1.19 -19.48 24.31
C VAL A 622 2.34 -20.01 23.47
N LEU A 623 2.09 -20.93 22.53
CA LEU A 623 3.12 -21.45 21.62
C LEU A 623 3.67 -20.36 20.70
N SER A 624 2.81 -19.54 20.11
CA SER A 624 3.25 -18.43 19.26
C SER A 624 4.04 -17.40 20.07
N LEU A 625 3.56 -17.01 21.25
CA LEU A 625 4.29 -16.10 22.13
C LEU A 625 5.65 -16.68 22.55
N ALA A 626 5.70 -17.95 22.97
CA ALA A 626 6.94 -18.61 23.37
C ALA A 626 7.93 -18.72 22.21
N ALA A 627 7.46 -19.07 21.00
CA ALA A 627 8.29 -19.13 19.81
C ALA A 627 8.83 -17.74 19.43
N THR A 628 7.98 -16.72 19.39
CA THR A 628 8.40 -15.34 19.08
C THR A 628 9.42 -14.83 20.09
N LEU A 629 9.13 -14.94 21.39
CA LEU A 629 10.04 -14.47 22.44
C LEU A 629 11.34 -15.28 22.46
N GLY A 630 11.27 -16.60 22.26
CA GLY A 630 12.45 -17.46 22.21
C GLY A 630 13.37 -17.10 21.05
N LEU A 631 12.83 -16.93 19.84
CA LEU A 631 13.59 -16.55 18.66
C LEU A 631 14.14 -15.12 18.76
N ALA A 632 13.35 -14.18 19.27
CA ALA A 632 13.79 -12.80 19.50
C ALA A 632 14.96 -12.75 20.49
N ASN A 633 14.85 -13.40 21.65
CA ASN A 633 15.91 -13.40 22.66
C ASN A 633 17.13 -14.20 22.22
N TYR A 634 16.96 -15.26 21.42
CA TYR A 634 18.07 -15.94 20.77
C TYR A 634 18.83 -15.00 19.83
N ALA A 635 18.13 -14.29 18.95
CA ALA A 635 18.74 -13.32 18.03
C ALA A 635 19.46 -12.19 18.78
N ILE A 636 18.84 -11.64 19.83
CA ILE A 636 19.44 -10.63 20.72
C ILE A 636 20.73 -11.16 21.34
N THR A 637 20.69 -12.35 21.94
CA THR A 637 21.86 -12.95 22.61
C THR A 637 23.01 -13.19 21.64
N GLN A 638 22.70 -13.72 20.45
CA GLN A 638 23.69 -13.93 19.38
C GLN A 638 24.33 -12.60 18.94
N ASN A 639 23.52 -11.55 18.74
CA ASN A 639 24.04 -10.25 18.33
C ASN A 639 24.87 -9.58 19.44
N GLU A 640 24.43 -9.65 20.69
CA GLU A 640 25.19 -9.13 21.84
C GLU A 640 26.52 -9.86 22.02
N ASP A 641 26.56 -11.18 21.81
CA ASP A 641 27.81 -11.94 21.88
C ASP A 641 28.81 -11.51 20.79
N VAL A 642 28.33 -11.25 19.57
CA VAL A 642 29.18 -10.69 18.49
C VAL A 642 29.68 -9.31 18.87
N LEU A 643 28.80 -8.42 19.36
CA LEU A 643 29.21 -7.06 19.73
C LEU A 643 30.21 -7.01 20.89
N LYS A 644 30.05 -7.88 21.91
CA LYS A 644 30.91 -7.90 23.10
C LYS A 644 32.22 -8.65 22.91
N ASN A 645 32.17 -9.80 22.25
CA ASN A 645 33.30 -10.73 22.16
C ASN A 645 33.88 -10.83 20.74
N GLY A 646 33.41 -10.02 19.80
CA GLY A 646 33.90 -9.99 18.43
C GLY A 646 35.14 -9.11 18.25
N THR A 647 35.98 -9.49 17.31
CA THR A 647 37.17 -8.75 16.91
C THR A 647 36.75 -7.42 16.29
N PRO A 648 37.26 -6.27 16.77
CA PRO A 648 36.98 -4.97 16.17
C PRO A 648 37.66 -4.84 14.81
N ILE A 649 36.93 -4.28 13.84
CA ILE A 649 37.42 -4.00 12.49
C ILE A 649 36.89 -2.64 12.08
N LEU A 650 37.75 -1.73 11.65
CA LEU A 650 37.36 -0.44 11.12
C LEU A 650 37.31 -0.50 9.60
N LEU A 651 36.22 -0.02 9.02
CA LEU A 651 36.05 0.11 7.59
C LEU A 651 35.85 1.56 7.22
N GLU A 652 36.70 2.08 6.33
CA GLU A 652 36.59 3.43 5.81
C GLU A 652 35.35 3.56 4.92
N LEU A 653 34.59 4.63 5.14
CA LEU A 653 33.39 4.96 4.40
C LEU A 653 33.76 5.65 3.08
N ALA A 654 33.10 5.22 2.01
CA ALA A 654 33.18 5.89 0.72
C ALA A 654 32.14 7.03 0.65
N PRO A 655 32.35 8.07 -0.19
CA PRO A 655 31.37 9.13 -0.38
C PRO A 655 30.06 8.57 -0.94
N VAL A 656 28.97 8.70 -0.20
CA VAL A 656 27.59 8.38 -0.64
C VAL A 656 26.72 9.55 -0.23
N ASP A 657 25.70 9.87 -1.05
CA ASP A 657 24.68 10.84 -0.67
C ASP A 657 23.94 10.32 0.57
N PRO A 658 24.11 10.94 1.75
CA PRO A 658 23.87 10.27 3.03
C PRO A 658 22.38 10.12 3.40
N ARG A 659 21.43 10.46 2.51
CA ARG A 659 20.00 10.56 2.86
C ARG A 659 19.11 9.66 1.99
N SER A 660 18.41 8.73 2.65
CA SER A 660 17.13 8.21 2.18
C SER A 660 16.14 8.20 3.35
N LEU A 661 15.34 9.27 3.45
CA LEU A 661 14.41 9.55 4.57
C LEU A 661 13.22 8.57 4.70
N MET A 662 13.06 7.64 3.76
CA MET A 662 11.79 6.95 3.51
C MET A 662 11.43 5.82 4.51
N GLN A 663 12.37 5.33 5.32
CA GLN A 663 12.16 4.20 6.26
C GLN A 663 12.46 4.55 7.73
N GLY A 664 12.54 5.86 8.03
CA GLY A 664 13.11 6.41 9.25
C GLY A 664 14.45 7.10 8.96
N ASP A 665 15.06 7.69 9.98
CA ASP A 665 16.36 8.34 9.86
C ASP A 665 17.47 7.30 9.82
N TYR A 666 17.94 6.99 8.61
CA TYR A 666 19.11 6.16 8.38
C TYR A 666 20.02 6.79 7.35
N MET A 667 21.32 6.49 7.47
CA MET A 667 22.33 6.85 6.49
C MET A 667 22.70 5.61 5.69
N GLU A 668 22.70 5.72 4.37
CA GLU A 668 23.24 4.69 3.50
C GLU A 668 24.77 4.74 3.56
N LEU A 669 25.38 3.57 3.75
CA LEU A 669 26.83 3.43 3.93
C LEU A 669 27.39 2.66 2.73
N SER A 670 28.41 3.25 2.10
CA SER A 670 29.34 2.51 1.23
C SER A 670 30.73 2.55 1.86
N TYR A 671 31.58 1.61 1.44
CA TYR A 671 32.90 1.40 2.02
C TYR A 671 33.96 1.39 0.92
N THR A 672 35.09 2.05 1.16
CA THR A 672 36.18 2.15 0.18
C THR A 672 36.69 0.76 -0.25
N ILE A 673 36.68 -0.22 0.67
CA ILE A 673 37.08 -1.60 0.38
C ILE A 673 36.24 -2.25 -0.72
N LEU A 674 34.96 -1.87 -0.88
CA LEU A 674 34.08 -2.43 -1.91
C LEU A 674 34.54 -2.03 -3.31
N GLY A 675 35.10 -0.83 -3.48
CA GLY A 675 35.72 -0.40 -4.74
C GLY A 675 36.91 -1.27 -5.11
N HIS A 676 37.81 -1.52 -4.16
CA HIS A 676 38.97 -2.40 -4.38
C HIS A 676 38.57 -3.85 -4.70
N ILE A 677 37.48 -4.34 -4.08
CA ILE A 677 36.93 -5.66 -4.40
C ILE A 677 36.39 -5.66 -5.83
N ASN A 678 35.59 -4.65 -6.20
CA ASN A 678 35.02 -4.52 -7.54
C ASN A 678 36.12 -4.50 -8.62
N ASP A 679 37.17 -3.71 -8.43
CA ASP A 679 38.28 -3.61 -9.38
C ASP A 679 39.04 -4.94 -9.56
N LYS A 680 39.25 -5.66 -8.46
CA LYS A 680 39.96 -6.95 -8.50
C LYS A 680 39.12 -8.03 -9.20
N LEU A 681 37.82 -8.03 -8.93
CA LEU A 681 36.86 -8.91 -9.57
C LEU A 681 36.74 -8.62 -11.08
N TYR A 682 36.66 -7.35 -11.46
CA TYR A 682 36.60 -6.93 -12.86
C TYR A 682 37.86 -7.32 -13.64
N LYS A 683 39.05 -7.20 -13.02
CA LYS A 683 40.32 -7.66 -13.63
C LYS A 683 40.36 -9.17 -13.85
N GLN A 684 39.88 -9.96 -12.89
CA GLN A 684 39.80 -11.43 -13.03
C GLN A 684 38.85 -11.82 -14.18
N GLU A 685 37.75 -11.09 -14.34
CA GLU A 685 36.80 -11.31 -15.44
C GLU A 685 37.43 -10.98 -16.81
N GLN A 686 38.11 -9.83 -16.93
CA GLN A 686 38.84 -9.46 -18.16
C GLN A 686 39.91 -10.49 -18.55
N GLU A 687 40.69 -11.00 -17.59
CA GLU A 687 41.68 -12.04 -17.85
C GLU A 687 41.04 -13.35 -18.33
N THR A 688 39.82 -13.66 -17.84
CA THR A 688 39.07 -14.85 -18.24
C THR A 688 38.50 -14.69 -19.65
N GLU A 689 37.91 -13.53 -19.97
CA GLU A 689 37.46 -13.17 -21.33
C GLU A 689 38.58 -13.24 -22.37
N LEU A 690 39.79 -12.80 -22.02
CA LEU A 690 40.98 -12.88 -22.87
C LEU A 690 41.43 -14.33 -23.13
N SER A 691 41.13 -15.26 -22.22
CA SER A 691 41.54 -16.66 -22.28
C SER A 691 40.53 -17.59 -22.98
N ASP A 692 39.25 -17.22 -23.02
CA ASP A 692 38.17 -17.97 -23.66
C ASP A 692 37.28 -17.03 -24.52
N PRO A 693 37.45 -17.00 -25.85
CA PRO A 693 36.69 -16.13 -26.75
C PRO A 693 35.18 -16.43 -26.82
N PHE A 694 34.73 -17.57 -26.28
CA PHE A 694 33.33 -17.94 -26.16
C PHE A 694 32.77 -17.68 -24.74
N TYR A 695 33.57 -17.08 -23.87
CA TYR A 695 33.12 -16.62 -22.57
C TYR A 695 32.11 -15.47 -22.75
N GLU A 696 30.83 -15.78 -22.62
CA GLU A 696 29.84 -14.76 -22.32
C GLU A 696 30.01 -14.37 -20.85
N PRO A 697 30.24 -13.09 -20.52
CA PRO A 697 30.20 -12.61 -19.15
C PRO A 697 28.77 -12.77 -18.61
N GLN A 698 28.47 -13.96 -18.11
CA GLN A 698 27.45 -14.12 -17.10
C GLN A 698 28.03 -13.40 -15.89
N MET A 699 27.61 -12.15 -15.60
CA MET A 699 28.03 -11.40 -14.40
C MET A 699 27.65 -12.17 -13.11
N LYS A 700 28.40 -13.22 -12.81
CA LYS A 700 28.08 -14.36 -11.94
C LYS A 700 28.23 -14.03 -10.46
N TRP A 701 27.84 -12.84 -10.05
CA TRP A 701 27.91 -12.43 -8.64
C TRP A 701 26.74 -12.97 -7.80
N SER A 702 26.19 -14.13 -8.16
CA SER A 702 25.23 -14.87 -7.32
C SER A 702 25.92 -15.62 -6.17
N HIS A 703 27.25 -15.72 -6.18
CA HIS A 703 28.03 -16.35 -5.13
C HIS A 703 28.50 -15.31 -4.10
N LYS A 704 28.30 -15.62 -2.81
CA LYS A 704 28.90 -14.84 -1.72
C LYS A 704 30.42 -14.89 -1.87
N VAL A 705 31.05 -13.73 -1.94
CA VAL A 705 32.52 -13.62 -1.95
C VAL A 705 32.98 -13.33 -0.54
N TYR A 706 34.07 -13.94 -0.11
CA TYR A 706 34.67 -13.71 1.20
C TYR A 706 35.95 -12.91 1.02
N ALA A 707 35.95 -11.67 1.52
CA ALA A 707 37.11 -10.80 1.53
C ALA A 707 37.91 -11.03 2.80
N LEU A 708 39.07 -11.67 2.69
CA LEU A 708 40.06 -11.72 3.76
C LEU A 708 40.75 -10.36 3.83
N VAL A 709 40.99 -9.89 5.05
CA VAL A 709 41.51 -8.55 5.30
C VAL A 709 42.84 -8.60 6.05
N SER A 710 43.68 -7.59 5.86
CA SER A 710 44.77 -7.26 6.77
C SER A 710 44.35 -6.07 7.62
N LEU A 711 44.76 -6.07 8.89
CA LEU A 711 44.46 -5.02 9.86
C LEU A 711 45.73 -4.22 10.14
N ASP A 712 45.61 -2.89 10.14
CA ASP A 712 46.69 -2.00 10.56
C ASP A 712 46.73 -1.81 12.09
N GLN A 713 47.55 -0.88 12.56
CA GLN A 713 47.70 -0.57 14.00
C GLN A 713 46.42 -0.04 14.66
N HIS A 714 45.49 0.52 13.89
CA HIS A 714 44.20 1.04 14.34
C HIS A 714 43.03 0.07 14.05
N ASN A 715 43.32 -1.15 13.56
CA ASN A 715 42.36 -2.13 13.06
C ASN A 715 41.59 -1.71 11.80
N VAL A 716 42.12 -0.76 11.01
CA VAL A 716 41.56 -0.44 9.69
C VAL A 716 41.82 -1.60 8.74
N ALA A 717 40.74 -2.16 8.20
CA ALA A 717 40.79 -3.30 7.30
C ALA A 717 41.07 -2.88 5.86
N THR A 718 42.07 -3.52 5.27
CA THR A 718 42.38 -3.42 3.83
C THR A 718 42.25 -4.80 3.18
N LEU A 719 41.90 -4.81 1.89
CA LEU A 719 41.67 -6.06 1.15
C LEU A 719 42.99 -6.84 1.01
N CYS A 720 43.04 -8.05 1.55
CA CYS A 720 44.18 -8.96 1.43
C CYS A 720 43.96 -9.95 0.27
N ARG A 721 42.91 -10.79 0.37
CA ARG A 721 42.58 -11.84 -0.61
C ARG A 721 41.07 -12.01 -0.76
N LEU A 722 40.63 -12.48 -1.92
CA LEU A 722 39.24 -12.85 -2.18
C LEU A 722 39.16 -14.37 -2.33
N GLU A 723 38.13 -14.96 -1.72
CA GLU A 723 37.80 -16.37 -1.84
C GLU A 723 36.31 -16.53 -2.16
N THR A 724 35.97 -17.53 -2.97
CA THR A 724 34.59 -17.88 -3.33
C THR A 724 33.95 -18.83 -2.32
N GLU A 725 34.76 -19.55 -1.56
CA GLU A 725 34.32 -20.41 -0.46
C GLU A 725 34.68 -19.80 0.89
N LYS A 726 34.01 -20.28 1.94
CA LYS A 726 34.25 -19.79 3.30
C LYS A 726 35.72 -20.11 3.68
N PRO A 727 36.53 -19.12 4.06
CA PRO A 727 37.96 -19.31 4.25
C PRO A 727 38.25 -20.28 5.38
N THR A 728 39.16 -21.21 5.11
CA THR A 728 39.69 -22.19 6.07
C THR A 728 41.15 -21.92 6.45
N SER A 729 41.87 -21.13 5.65
CA SER A 729 43.25 -20.71 5.88
C SER A 729 43.37 -19.19 5.78
N PHE A 730 44.07 -18.59 6.75
CA PHE A 730 44.29 -17.14 6.84
C PHE A 730 45.75 -16.75 6.54
N SER A 731 46.49 -17.60 5.82
CA SER A 731 47.90 -17.38 5.50
C SER A 731 48.14 -16.00 4.86
N GLY A 732 48.89 -15.12 5.54
CA GLY A 732 49.24 -13.79 5.05
C GLY A 732 48.16 -12.71 5.24
N CYS A 733 47.03 -13.03 5.87
CA CYS A 733 45.98 -12.08 6.23
C CYS A 733 45.73 -12.11 7.75
N ALA A 734 44.81 -11.28 8.26
CA ALA A 734 44.42 -11.31 9.66
C ALA A 734 43.76 -12.66 10.02
N GLU A 735 44.25 -13.30 11.07
CA GLU A 735 43.79 -14.63 11.48
C GLU A 735 42.33 -14.58 11.95
N GLY A 736 41.50 -15.46 11.39
CA GLY A 736 40.11 -15.62 11.82
C GLY A 736 39.19 -14.47 11.43
N VAL A 737 39.60 -13.55 10.55
CA VAL A 737 38.80 -12.38 10.15
C VAL A 737 38.58 -12.35 8.64
N TYR A 738 37.32 -12.22 8.23
CA TYR A 738 36.93 -12.02 6.84
C TYR A 738 35.58 -11.32 6.74
N LEU A 739 35.30 -10.68 5.61
CA LEU A 739 34.04 -9.97 5.35
C LEU A 739 33.24 -10.73 4.28
N PRO A 740 32.04 -11.21 4.58
CA PRO A 740 31.15 -11.74 3.56
C PRO A 740 30.61 -10.57 2.73
N VAL A 741 30.88 -10.56 1.45
CA VAL A 741 30.42 -9.55 0.48
C VAL A 741 29.33 -10.18 -0.37
N LYS A 742 28.22 -9.46 -0.50
CA LYS A 742 27.09 -9.86 -1.35
C LYS A 742 26.93 -8.87 -2.49
N TRP A 743 26.46 -9.36 -3.63
CA TRP A 743 25.97 -8.51 -4.71
C TRP A 743 24.51 -8.15 -4.46
N ASP A 744 24.17 -6.88 -4.54
CA ASP A 744 22.83 -6.37 -4.26
C ASP A 744 22.57 -5.09 -5.10
N TRP A 745 21.47 -5.03 -5.86
CA TRP A 745 21.11 -3.90 -6.74
C TRP A 745 22.21 -3.39 -7.70
N GLY A 746 23.03 -4.31 -8.23
CA GLY A 746 24.11 -3.93 -9.16
C GLY A 746 25.36 -3.36 -8.48
N GLN A 747 25.45 -3.46 -7.15
CA GLN A 747 26.60 -3.02 -6.38
C GLN A 747 27.04 -4.10 -5.39
N LEU A 748 28.33 -4.16 -5.09
CA LEU A 748 28.82 -4.95 -3.96
C LEU A 748 28.39 -4.28 -2.66
N ARG A 749 27.85 -5.06 -1.73
CA ARG A 749 27.45 -4.60 -0.41
C ARG A 749 28.00 -5.51 0.69
N LEU A 750 28.40 -4.89 1.78
CA LEU A 750 28.58 -5.59 3.04
C LEU A 750 27.21 -5.85 3.69
N PRO A 751 27.11 -6.76 4.68
CA PRO A 751 25.85 -7.02 5.36
C PRO A 751 25.25 -5.70 5.86
N SER A 752 25.98 -4.92 6.66
CA SER A 752 25.52 -3.62 7.18
C SER A 752 25.90 -2.47 6.22
N HIS A 753 24.94 -2.03 5.41
CA HIS A 753 25.06 -0.91 4.47
C HIS A 753 24.09 0.24 4.80
N GLN A 754 23.42 0.16 5.95
CA GLN A 754 22.56 1.19 6.49
C GLN A 754 22.90 1.35 7.97
N TYR A 755 22.86 2.59 8.46
CA TYR A 755 22.98 2.89 9.87
C TYR A 755 21.75 3.66 10.34
N PHE A 756 20.89 2.98 11.11
CA PHE A 756 19.69 3.58 11.69
C PHE A 756 20.03 4.40 12.92
N PHE A 757 19.64 5.68 12.93
CA PHE A 757 19.76 6.57 14.07
C PHE A 757 18.41 7.17 14.45
N ALA A 758 18.38 7.90 15.57
CA ALA A 758 17.18 8.60 15.98
C ALA A 758 16.91 9.79 15.06
N GLU A 759 15.63 10.04 14.81
CA GLU A 759 15.16 11.14 13.97
C GLU A 759 15.80 12.49 14.38
N GLY A 760 16.25 13.27 13.39
CA GLY A 760 16.92 14.56 13.56
C GLY A 760 18.43 14.51 13.78
N LYS A 761 19.07 13.34 13.73
CA LYS A 761 20.54 13.20 13.93
C LYS A 761 21.36 13.10 12.64
N ALA A 762 20.73 13.28 11.48
CA ALA A 762 21.40 13.14 10.18
C ALA A 762 22.66 14.01 10.05
N ALA A 763 22.59 15.30 10.44
CA ALA A 763 23.73 16.21 10.33
C ALA A 763 24.93 15.78 11.21
N HIS A 764 24.66 15.17 12.36
CA HIS A 764 25.69 14.71 13.28
C HIS A 764 26.45 13.49 12.73
N TYR A 765 25.74 12.53 12.13
CA TYR A 765 26.37 11.35 11.52
C TYR A 765 27.00 11.62 10.14
N ASN A 766 26.73 12.76 9.52
CA ASN A 766 27.37 13.17 8.26
C ASN A 766 28.89 13.37 8.40
N ALA A 767 29.41 13.54 9.63
CA ALA A 767 30.84 13.60 9.91
C ALA A 767 31.53 12.22 9.97
N ALA A 768 30.79 11.12 9.75
CA ALA A 768 31.33 9.77 9.83
C ALA A 768 32.36 9.50 8.72
N ARG A 769 33.49 8.90 9.10
CA ARG A 769 34.52 8.42 8.18
C ARG A 769 34.79 6.93 8.27
N TYR A 770 34.54 6.33 9.43
CA TYR A 770 34.75 4.90 9.62
C TYR A 770 33.50 4.26 10.23
N GLY A 771 33.17 3.06 9.78
CA GLY A 771 32.26 2.15 10.47
C GLY A 771 33.04 1.13 11.29
N GLU A 772 32.78 1.06 12.60
CA GLU A 772 33.36 0.02 13.45
C GLU A 772 32.48 -1.22 13.43
N PHE A 773 33.02 -2.32 12.90
CA PHE A 773 32.41 -3.64 12.90
C PHE A 773 32.96 -4.51 14.01
N ARG A 774 32.11 -5.40 14.51
CA ARG A 774 32.49 -6.52 15.37
C ARG A 774 32.29 -7.82 14.62
N PHE A 775 33.37 -8.58 14.46
CA PHE A 775 33.36 -9.84 13.74
C PHE A 775 33.51 -11.03 14.69
N LYS A 776 32.62 -12.01 14.55
CA LYS A 776 32.74 -13.29 15.25
C LYS A 776 32.05 -14.40 14.45
N ASN A 777 32.75 -15.52 14.25
CA ASN A 777 32.21 -16.75 13.64
C ASN A 777 31.49 -16.55 12.30
N GLY A 778 31.98 -15.63 11.46
CA GLY A 778 31.38 -15.34 10.15
C GLY A 778 30.25 -14.34 10.15
N LYS A 779 29.94 -13.73 11.30
CA LYS A 779 28.98 -12.64 11.43
C LYS A 779 29.71 -11.33 11.73
N ALA A 780 29.49 -10.33 10.88
CA ALA A 780 29.96 -8.97 11.08
C ALA A 780 28.77 -8.08 11.42
N LEU A 781 28.84 -7.34 12.53
CA LEU A 781 27.83 -6.36 12.92
C LEU A 781 28.44 -4.97 13.04
N LEU A 782 27.80 -3.97 12.41
CA LEU A 782 28.16 -2.57 12.59
C LEU A 782 27.76 -2.12 14.00
N SER A 783 28.76 -1.72 14.79
CA SER A 783 28.58 -1.32 16.18
C SER A 783 28.34 0.19 16.33
N ARG A 784 29.11 1.01 15.62
CA ARG A 784 29.07 2.49 15.71
C ARG A 784 29.81 3.13 14.53
N LEU A 785 29.62 4.44 14.38
CA LEU A 785 30.32 5.29 13.42
C LEU A 785 31.36 6.15 14.12
N LEU A 786 32.51 6.34 13.47
CA LEU A 786 33.62 7.14 13.98
C LEU A 786 33.99 8.26 13.01
N ASN A 787 34.49 9.38 13.53
CA ASN A 787 35.02 10.49 12.75
C ASN A 787 36.49 10.26 12.31
N GLU A 788 37.11 11.25 11.67
CA GLU A 788 38.52 11.23 11.23
C GLU A 788 39.53 10.96 12.35
N GLN A 789 39.18 11.25 13.60
CA GLN A 789 40.03 11.07 14.78
C GLN A 789 39.75 9.75 15.51
N TYR A 790 38.99 8.83 14.90
CA TYR A 790 38.55 7.56 15.50
C TYR A 790 37.70 7.74 16.77
N VAL A 791 37.07 8.91 16.93
CA VAL A 791 36.14 9.19 18.04
C VAL A 791 34.73 8.84 17.59
N GLU A 792 33.98 8.20 18.51
CA GLU A 792 32.57 7.87 18.31
C GLU A 792 31.72 9.13 18.11
N LEU A 793 30.84 9.07 17.11
CA LEU A 793 29.80 10.08 16.86
C LEU A 793 28.58 9.79 17.73
#